data_AF-A0AAD7UAL8-F1
#
_entry.id   AF-A0AAD7UAL8-F1
#
_cell.length_a   1.000
_cell.length_b   1.000
_cell.length_c   1.000
_cell.angle_alpha   90.00
_cell.angle_beta   90.00
_cell.angle_gamma   90.00
#
_symmetry.space_group_name_H-M   'P 1'
#
loop_
_entity.id
_entity.type
_entity.pdbx_description
1 polymer ?
#
loop_
_entity_poly.entity_id
_entity_poly.type
_entity_poly.pdbx_seq_one_letter_code
_entity_poly.pdbx_strand_id
1 'polypeptide(L)'
;MVSGQTTGHAHACLADSFCRALWRHADSLRFEGHEQRARSGAITALVRLAVHEEPIRNLHQAREIKSVGARLETVLAGCRESAATEQGRYATAAVAMLAVLAEADELVPMRTLVERAGLKLESDKRFRDWETLVAYPSSCTAWAQMTPLEGALGWVKRRARAKLDGSCGFELTPIGRARAPAIVASRLGTGSAATGALRSWRGDEALALLVDDREGGGDECGLGAISRWLRHHDAPHETRRLPTGYGDYVITTRSGCPDELDYLVDCVVERKTAVDLADSIRDGRWRSQYAAMRDTASRLGVRIVYLVEGTPKDHVHTACGCGCLGVGRCGNPRVDEVEAALARRAEADDVVVARVVDVHASARWLAARVQRHAPPATPSKRRADDADDAAGPRARPPEKKNASPGEAAKKRASRPRVAKAAAEAWARRDTAALGMLTGAVLKALCEELGEATSGTKKDLVLRLDNVPMPALLADRKRADGYVPRDRGCGHAILCALERAQRRHPRDDHKWGLTKDDLMALAEKTNVATVSLYAKQGPVGYDGWSSTRDLLVKGEPPLVRKVNPGMKYALTTLSGTDAAGAFQRSGRDVAVALHAKAHARGWCACDDPPPASDPAARLPTLADLLCDHQVDDQPTTTTRNFFAPRNASEKKKNESRPPATPPTVRAKSRRRRPPEEDDSDRELFGDDDDDPIAAVNAARETRRHHVEVLDLTDSPAPTRQPPPLDDDDDDVIDLTTSP
;
A
#
# COMPACT_ATOMS: atom_id res chain seq x y z
N MET A 1 -43.31 -5.69 -4.37
CA MET A 1 -42.26 -6.28 -3.51
C MET A 1 -41.84 -7.62 -4.10
N VAL A 2 -40.67 -7.70 -4.72
CA VAL A 2 -40.12 -8.96 -5.27
C VAL A 2 -39.00 -9.41 -4.34
N SER A 3 -39.27 -10.33 -3.43
CA SER A 3 -38.28 -10.98 -2.56
C SER A 3 -37.51 -12.04 -3.35
N GLY A 4 -36.65 -11.58 -4.27
CA GLY A 4 -35.66 -12.45 -4.88
C GLY A 4 -34.57 -12.78 -3.87
N GLN A 5 -34.67 -13.93 -3.18
CA GLN A 5 -33.58 -14.48 -2.38
C GLN A 5 -32.38 -14.77 -3.28
N THR A 6 -31.45 -13.82 -3.35
CA THR A 6 -30.13 -14.04 -3.92
C THR A 6 -29.30 -14.71 -2.83
N THR A 7 -29.05 -16.01 -2.97
CA THR A 7 -28.06 -16.72 -2.14
C THR A 7 -26.66 -16.23 -2.54
N GLY A 8 -26.27 -15.07 -2.02
CA GLY A 8 -24.94 -14.53 -2.21
C GLY A 8 -23.90 -15.50 -1.68
N HIS A 9 -23.13 -16.13 -2.57
CA HIS A 9 -21.91 -16.84 -2.18
C HIS A 9 -20.90 -15.79 -1.70
N ALA A 10 -20.91 -15.48 -0.41
CA ALA A 10 -19.92 -14.58 0.14
C ALA A 10 -18.54 -15.29 0.16
N HIS A 11 -17.55 -14.62 -0.43
CA HIS A 11 -16.15 -15.07 -0.55
C HIS A 11 -15.47 -15.16 0.80
N ALA A 12 -15.41 -16.35 1.38
CA ALA A 12 -14.74 -16.57 2.65
C ALA A 12 -13.29 -16.06 2.63
N CYS A 13 -12.89 -15.39 3.72
CA CYS A 13 -11.52 -14.92 3.88
C CYS A 13 -10.58 -16.13 3.88
N LEU A 14 -9.75 -16.27 2.85
CA LEU A 14 -8.77 -17.36 2.71
C LEU A 14 -7.63 -17.27 3.72
N ALA A 15 -7.48 -16.15 4.45
CA ALA A 15 -6.42 -15.97 5.43
C ALA A 15 -6.33 -17.14 6.42
N ASP A 16 -7.46 -17.62 6.95
CA ASP A 16 -7.47 -18.72 7.92
C ASP A 16 -7.12 -20.05 7.25
N SER A 17 -7.63 -20.32 6.04
CA SER A 17 -7.23 -21.50 5.24
C SER A 17 -5.73 -21.50 4.90
N PHE A 18 -5.19 -20.35 4.53
CA PHE A 18 -3.76 -20.17 4.28
C PHE A 18 -2.94 -20.34 5.56
N CYS A 19 -3.41 -19.81 6.69
CA CYS A 19 -2.78 -20.01 7.98
C CYS A 19 -2.74 -21.50 8.36
N ARG A 20 -3.83 -22.25 8.17
CA ARG A 20 -3.87 -23.70 8.43
C ARG A 20 -2.93 -24.49 7.51
N ALA A 21 -2.82 -24.12 6.24
CA ALA A 21 -1.88 -24.78 5.33
C ALA A 21 -0.42 -24.49 5.68
N LEU A 22 -0.09 -23.24 6.00
CA LEU A 22 1.25 -22.88 6.47
C LEU A 22 1.57 -23.51 7.82
N TRP A 23 0.58 -23.69 8.69
CA TRP A 23 0.76 -24.39 9.94
C TRP A 23 1.16 -25.85 9.69
N ARG A 24 0.37 -26.57 8.88
CA ARG A 24 0.66 -27.96 8.50
C ARG A 24 2.03 -28.10 7.83
N HIS A 25 2.38 -27.17 6.94
CA HIS A 25 3.68 -27.14 6.30
C HIS A 25 4.82 -26.90 7.31
N ALA A 26 4.64 -25.96 8.25
CA ALA A 26 5.62 -25.70 9.29
C ALA A 26 5.80 -26.89 10.26
N ASP A 27 4.75 -27.67 10.50
CA ASP A 27 4.80 -28.92 11.28
C ASP A 27 5.46 -30.07 10.53
N SER A 28 5.36 -30.12 9.19
CA SER A 28 6.04 -31.14 8.38
C SER A 28 7.55 -30.96 8.25
N LEU A 29 8.06 -29.74 8.52
CA LEU A 29 9.48 -29.41 8.40
C LEU A 29 10.22 -29.81 9.67
N ARG A 30 11.38 -30.45 9.51
CA ARG A 30 12.24 -30.89 10.61
C ARG A 30 12.83 -29.70 11.38
N PHE A 31 13.08 -29.93 12.66
CA PHE A 31 13.65 -28.93 13.57
C PHE A 31 15.16 -28.73 13.39
N GLU A 32 15.86 -29.75 12.88
CA GLU A 32 17.31 -29.78 12.75
C GLU A 32 17.74 -29.62 11.29
N GLY A 33 18.88 -28.94 11.08
CA GLY A 33 19.52 -28.81 9.77
C GLY A 33 18.90 -27.76 8.85
N HIS A 34 19.00 -27.99 7.53
CA HIS A 34 18.66 -27.00 6.50
C HIS A 34 17.17 -26.60 6.47
N GLU A 35 16.28 -27.44 7.01
CA GLU A 35 14.83 -27.19 7.05
C GLU A 35 14.43 -26.16 8.11
N GLN A 36 15.27 -25.88 9.11
CA GLN A 36 14.97 -24.91 10.16
C GLN A 36 14.73 -23.50 9.60
N ARG A 37 15.46 -23.11 8.54
CA ARG A 37 15.25 -21.83 7.86
C ARG A 37 13.91 -21.79 7.11
N ALA A 38 13.57 -22.87 6.42
CA ALA A 38 12.28 -22.99 5.72
C ALA A 38 11.12 -22.91 6.72
N ARG A 39 11.24 -23.61 7.85
CA ARG A 39 10.26 -23.59 8.93
C ARG A 39 10.08 -22.20 9.53
N SER A 40 11.18 -21.51 9.82
CA SER A 40 11.15 -20.13 10.32
C SER A 40 10.50 -19.16 9.31
N GLY A 41 10.75 -19.37 8.01
CA GLY A 41 10.09 -18.64 6.93
C GLY A 41 8.58 -18.88 6.88
N ALA A 42 8.16 -20.15 6.95
CA ALA A 42 6.75 -20.54 6.98
C ALA A 42 6.02 -19.97 8.21
N ILE A 43 6.63 -20.03 9.40
CA ILE A 43 6.08 -19.43 10.62
C ILE A 43 5.97 -17.91 10.51
N THR A 44 6.98 -17.24 9.95
CA THR A 44 6.93 -15.79 9.75
C THR A 44 5.83 -15.39 8.78
N ALA A 45 5.65 -16.14 7.68
CA ALA A 45 4.57 -15.94 6.73
C ALA A 45 3.20 -16.17 7.39
N LEU A 46 3.05 -17.27 8.14
CA LEU A 46 1.83 -17.60 8.89
C LEU A 46 1.43 -16.45 9.82
N VAL A 47 2.34 -15.96 10.65
CA VAL A 47 2.04 -14.87 11.59
C VAL A 47 1.63 -13.61 10.84
N ARG A 48 2.33 -13.25 9.76
CA ARG A 48 2.03 -12.05 8.97
C ARG A 48 0.69 -12.14 8.25
N LEU A 49 0.31 -13.32 7.77
CA LEU A 49 -1.01 -13.56 7.18
C LEU A 49 -2.10 -13.46 8.25
N ALA A 50 -1.89 -14.09 9.40
CA ALA A 50 -2.85 -14.11 10.51
C ALA A 50 -3.16 -12.71 11.05
N VAL A 51 -2.13 -11.87 11.16
CA VAL A 51 -2.25 -10.49 11.65
C VAL A 51 -2.39 -9.45 10.54
N HIS A 52 -2.58 -9.90 9.29
CA HIS A 52 -2.85 -8.98 8.19
C HIS A 52 -4.19 -8.29 8.45
N GLU A 53 -4.18 -6.96 8.40
CA GLU A 53 -5.36 -6.13 8.68
C GLU A 53 -6.43 -6.30 7.60
N GLU A 54 -6.01 -6.52 6.36
CA GLU A 54 -6.93 -6.69 5.24
C GLU A 54 -7.30 -8.17 5.06
N PRO A 55 -8.56 -8.47 4.71
CA PRO A 55 -8.98 -9.79 4.26
C PRO A 55 -8.15 -10.27 3.08
N ILE A 56 -7.83 -11.56 3.06
CA ILE A 56 -7.07 -12.18 1.98
C ILE A 56 -8.04 -13.08 1.22
N ARG A 57 -8.22 -12.83 -0.07
CA ARG A 57 -9.25 -13.47 -0.89
C ARG A 57 -8.72 -14.47 -1.90
N ASN A 58 -7.47 -14.27 -2.27
CA ASN A 58 -6.83 -15.06 -3.29
C ASN A 58 -5.34 -15.17 -2.99
N LEU A 59 -4.70 -16.03 -3.76
CA LEU A 59 -3.29 -16.29 -3.65
C LEU A 59 -2.43 -15.08 -4.02
N HIS A 60 -2.88 -14.20 -4.93
CA HIS A 60 -2.13 -13.02 -5.34
C HIS A 60 -1.96 -12.02 -4.18
N GLN A 61 -3.05 -11.68 -3.49
CA GLN A 61 -3.01 -10.82 -2.29
C GLN A 61 -2.11 -11.41 -1.20
N ALA A 62 -2.14 -12.73 -1.01
CA ALA A 62 -1.24 -13.38 -0.07
C ALA A 62 0.25 -13.18 -0.43
N ARG A 63 0.61 -13.15 -1.71
CA ARG A 63 2.01 -12.92 -2.17
C ARG A 63 2.50 -11.50 -1.90
N GLU A 64 1.61 -10.52 -1.91
CA GLU A 64 1.97 -9.13 -1.60
C GLU A 64 2.39 -8.99 -0.13
N ILE A 65 1.99 -9.93 0.73
CA ILE A 65 2.38 -9.95 2.13
C ILE A 65 3.83 -10.39 2.25
N LYS A 66 4.67 -9.47 2.73
CA LYS A 66 6.10 -9.70 2.93
C LYS A 66 6.36 -11.03 3.65
N SER A 67 7.30 -11.81 3.14
CA SER A 67 7.70 -13.17 3.59
C SER A 67 6.86 -14.32 3.04
N VAL A 68 5.77 -14.07 2.31
CA VAL A 68 5.09 -15.07 1.50
C VAL A 68 5.83 -15.19 0.16
N GLY A 69 6.96 -15.91 0.18
CA GLY A 69 7.79 -16.12 -1.01
C GLY A 69 7.20 -17.18 -1.96
N ALA A 70 7.73 -17.25 -3.19
CA ALA A 70 7.28 -18.18 -4.23
C ALA A 70 7.26 -19.66 -3.80
N ARG A 71 8.12 -20.07 -2.86
CA ARG A 71 8.10 -21.45 -2.32
C ARG A 71 6.85 -21.76 -1.50
N LEU A 72 6.30 -20.78 -0.81
CA LEU A 72 5.07 -20.93 -0.03
C LEU A 72 3.83 -20.79 -0.91
N GLU A 73 3.95 -20.20 -2.10
CA GLU A 73 2.87 -20.11 -3.07
C GLU A 73 2.31 -21.48 -3.44
N THR A 74 3.17 -22.47 -3.68
CA THR A 74 2.74 -23.84 -3.97
C THR A 74 1.96 -24.45 -2.81
N VAL A 75 2.36 -24.15 -1.57
CA VAL A 75 1.67 -24.60 -0.36
C VAL A 75 0.28 -23.96 -0.28
N LEU A 76 0.19 -22.65 -0.53
CA LEU A 76 -1.07 -21.90 -0.49
C LEU A 76 -2.01 -22.23 -1.66
N ALA A 77 -1.46 -22.51 -2.85
CA ALA A 77 -2.24 -22.94 -4.02
C ALA A 77 -2.92 -24.30 -3.81
N GLY A 78 -2.35 -25.15 -2.94
CA GLY A 78 -2.94 -26.41 -2.52
C GLY A 78 -4.15 -26.28 -1.60
N CYS A 79 -4.46 -25.07 -1.09
CA CYS A 79 -5.64 -24.82 -0.25
C CYS A 79 -6.92 -24.90 -1.08
N ARG A 80 -7.59 -26.06 -1.06
CA ARG A 80 -8.86 -26.28 -1.79
C ARG A 80 -10.11 -25.96 -0.97
N GLU A 81 -9.98 -25.80 0.35
CA GLU A 81 -11.12 -25.72 1.27
C GLU A 81 -11.11 -24.42 2.07
N SER A 82 -12.23 -23.69 1.97
CA SER A 82 -12.60 -22.68 2.94
C SER A 82 -13.27 -23.35 4.12
N ALA A 83 -12.48 -23.82 5.08
CA ALA A 83 -13.03 -24.27 6.37
C ALA A 83 -13.28 -23.04 7.25
N ALA A 84 -14.52 -22.87 7.72
CA ALA A 84 -14.84 -21.85 8.71
C ALA A 84 -14.06 -22.11 10.01
N THR A 85 -13.55 -21.04 10.62
CA THR A 85 -12.90 -21.13 11.93
C THR A 85 -13.91 -21.50 13.00
N GLU A 86 -13.52 -22.42 13.88
CA GLU A 86 -14.37 -22.87 15.00
C GLU A 86 -14.92 -21.65 15.77
N GLN A 87 -16.21 -21.70 16.11
CA GLN A 87 -16.87 -20.58 16.76
C GLN A 87 -16.19 -20.24 18.09
N GLY A 88 -15.85 -18.96 18.28
CA GLY A 88 -15.14 -18.46 19.46
C GLY A 88 -13.66 -18.82 19.53
N ARG A 89 -13.08 -19.42 18.49
CA ARG A 89 -11.66 -19.82 18.43
C ARG A 89 -10.89 -19.05 17.37
N TYR A 90 -9.56 -19.16 17.42
CA TYR A 90 -8.64 -18.60 16.44
C TYR A 90 -7.90 -19.71 15.68
N ALA A 91 -7.74 -19.53 14.37
CA ALA A 91 -6.98 -20.46 13.52
C ALA A 91 -5.46 -20.43 13.79
N THR A 92 -4.94 -19.44 14.53
CA THR A 92 -3.50 -19.30 14.81
C THR A 92 -3.20 -18.94 16.26
N ALA A 93 -2.04 -19.40 16.74
CA ALA A 93 -1.55 -19.12 18.08
C ALA A 93 -1.14 -17.65 18.22
N ALA A 94 -0.65 -17.02 17.15
CA ALA A 94 -0.33 -15.60 17.14
C ALA A 94 -1.54 -14.75 17.57
N VAL A 95 -2.70 -14.95 16.94
CA VAL A 95 -3.91 -14.19 17.26
C VAL A 95 -4.46 -14.56 18.64
N ALA A 96 -4.44 -15.85 19.01
CA ALA A 96 -4.85 -16.29 20.35
C ALA A 96 -3.99 -15.66 21.46
N MET A 97 -2.66 -15.57 21.28
CA MET A 97 -1.76 -14.91 22.21
C MET A 97 -2.00 -13.39 22.25
N LEU A 98 -2.25 -12.75 21.11
CA LEU A 98 -2.63 -11.33 21.07
C LEU A 98 -3.95 -11.06 21.79
N ALA A 99 -4.93 -11.96 21.69
CA ALA A 99 -6.20 -11.85 22.40
C ALA A 99 -6.00 -11.85 23.92
N VAL A 100 -5.22 -12.79 24.45
CA VAL A 100 -4.90 -12.87 25.88
C VAL A 100 -4.14 -11.62 26.35
N LEU A 101 -3.19 -11.13 25.55
CA LEU A 101 -2.41 -9.93 25.89
C LEU A 101 -3.22 -8.64 25.77
N ALA A 102 -4.25 -8.59 24.91
CA ALA A 102 -5.15 -7.44 24.77
C ALA A 102 -6.17 -7.37 25.91
N GLU A 103 -6.54 -8.53 26.50
CA GLU A 103 -7.37 -8.62 27.71
C GLU A 103 -6.61 -8.28 28.99
N ALA A 104 -5.27 -8.15 28.94
CA ALA A 104 -4.43 -7.91 30.10
C ALA A 104 -3.89 -6.47 30.12
N ASP A 105 -4.11 -5.76 31.22
CA ASP A 105 -3.52 -4.44 31.46
C ASP A 105 -2.06 -4.51 31.95
N GLU A 106 -1.60 -5.71 32.31
CA GLU A 106 -0.31 -5.95 32.95
C GLU A 106 0.52 -7.04 32.23
N LEU A 107 1.74 -7.23 32.73
CA LEU A 107 2.68 -8.23 32.25
C LEU A 107 2.13 -9.65 32.49
N VAL A 108 1.89 -10.42 31.42
CA VAL A 108 1.37 -11.80 31.49
C VAL A 108 2.52 -12.81 31.56
N PRO A 109 2.61 -13.66 32.60
CA PRO A 109 3.62 -14.72 32.67
C PRO A 109 3.52 -15.69 31.49
N MET A 110 4.65 -16.25 31.05
CA MET A 110 4.70 -17.17 29.89
C MET A 110 3.71 -18.35 30.04
N ARG A 111 3.67 -18.97 31.22
CA ARG A 111 2.79 -20.11 31.51
C ARG A 111 1.31 -19.74 31.34
N THR A 112 0.89 -18.66 32.01
CA THR A 112 -0.47 -18.13 31.92
C THR A 112 -0.85 -17.75 30.49
N LEU A 113 0.07 -17.18 29.72
CA LEU A 113 -0.16 -16.84 28.32
C LEU A 113 -0.43 -18.09 27.48
N VAL A 114 0.39 -19.13 27.63
CA VAL A 114 0.26 -20.40 26.90
C VAL A 114 -1.05 -21.10 27.25
N GLU A 115 -1.38 -21.21 28.53
CA GLU A 115 -2.60 -21.86 29.02
C GLU A 115 -3.86 -21.12 28.50
N ARG A 116 -3.94 -19.79 28.69
CA ARG A 116 -5.09 -19.00 28.23
C ARG A 116 -5.20 -18.95 26.70
N ALA A 117 -4.07 -18.88 25.98
CA ALA A 117 -4.09 -18.86 24.52
C ALA A 117 -4.50 -20.23 23.96
N GLY A 118 -4.10 -21.33 24.60
CA GLY A 118 -4.54 -22.68 24.22
C GLY A 118 -6.06 -22.85 24.27
N LEU A 119 -6.74 -22.22 25.25
CA LEU A 119 -8.20 -22.23 25.36
C LEU A 119 -8.92 -21.44 24.27
N LYS A 120 -8.21 -20.56 23.55
CA LYS A 120 -8.76 -19.74 22.45
C LYS A 120 -8.37 -20.27 21.06
N LEU A 121 -7.54 -21.31 20.99
CA LEU A 121 -7.06 -21.88 19.73
C LEU A 121 -8.04 -22.95 19.22
N GLU A 122 -8.10 -23.18 17.90
CA GLU A 122 -8.84 -24.31 17.30
C GLU A 122 -8.43 -25.65 17.93
N SER A 123 -9.40 -26.57 18.06
CA SER A 123 -9.23 -27.82 18.80
C SER A 123 -8.15 -28.76 18.25
N ASP A 124 -7.86 -28.69 16.95
CA ASP A 124 -6.82 -29.47 16.28
C ASP A 124 -5.40 -28.92 16.52
N LYS A 125 -5.29 -27.73 17.13
CA LYS A 125 -4.01 -27.05 17.38
C LYS A 125 -3.77 -26.94 18.88
N ARG A 126 -2.51 -27.11 19.27
CA ARG A 126 -2.12 -27.04 20.68
C ARG A 126 -0.70 -26.53 20.85
N PHE A 127 -0.46 -25.91 21.99
CA PHE A 127 0.88 -25.75 22.51
C PHE A 127 1.42 -27.11 22.96
N ARG A 128 2.75 -27.29 22.94
CA ARG A 128 3.40 -28.44 23.60
C ARG A 128 3.16 -28.34 25.11
N ASP A 129 3.30 -29.45 25.82
CA ASP A 129 3.32 -29.45 27.28
C ASP A 129 4.38 -28.48 27.81
N TRP A 130 4.14 -27.99 29.02
CA TRP A 130 4.93 -26.89 29.59
C TRP A 130 6.40 -27.25 29.74
N GLU A 131 6.68 -28.47 30.17
CA GLU A 131 8.03 -29.00 30.37
C GLU A 131 8.81 -29.02 29.05
N THR A 132 8.21 -29.57 27.99
CA THR A 132 8.79 -29.59 26.64
C THR A 132 8.96 -28.18 26.09
N LEU A 133 8.00 -27.29 26.34
CA LEU A 133 8.04 -25.93 25.84
C LEU A 133 9.18 -25.11 26.45
N VAL A 134 9.42 -25.27 27.75
CA VAL A 134 10.53 -24.63 28.46
C VAL A 134 11.87 -25.19 28.01
N ALA A 135 11.97 -26.52 27.84
CA ALA A 135 13.19 -27.18 27.41
C ALA A 135 13.56 -26.85 25.95
N TYR A 136 12.57 -26.86 25.05
CA TYR A 136 12.75 -26.74 23.60
C TYR A 136 11.71 -25.80 22.99
N PRO A 137 11.76 -24.48 23.24
CA PRO A 137 10.72 -23.55 22.78
C PRO A 137 10.60 -23.50 21.25
N SER A 138 11.69 -23.70 20.52
CA SER A 138 11.67 -23.77 19.05
C SER A 138 10.93 -25.00 18.51
N SER A 139 10.76 -26.05 19.31
CA SER A 139 10.10 -27.31 18.94
C SER A 139 8.57 -27.19 18.79
N CYS A 140 7.99 -26.11 19.30
CA CYS A 140 6.54 -25.89 19.28
C CYS A 140 6.18 -24.87 18.19
N THR A 141 5.45 -25.29 17.15
CA THR A 141 5.00 -24.39 16.07
C THR A 141 4.05 -23.30 16.57
N ALA A 142 3.19 -23.63 17.54
CA ALA A 142 2.33 -22.64 18.19
C ALA A 142 3.14 -21.55 18.89
N TRP A 143 4.14 -21.92 19.69
CA TRP A 143 4.97 -20.96 20.42
C TRP A 143 5.94 -20.19 19.53
N ALA A 144 6.49 -20.84 18.50
CA ALA A 144 7.43 -20.20 17.59
C ALA A 144 6.83 -18.96 16.88
N GLN A 145 5.50 -18.87 16.79
CA GLN A 145 4.77 -17.68 16.31
C GLN A 145 4.97 -16.43 17.18
N MET A 146 5.39 -16.57 18.43
CA MET A 146 5.77 -15.44 19.29
C MET A 146 7.01 -14.71 18.75
N THR A 147 7.93 -15.42 18.05
CA THR A 147 9.18 -14.82 17.56
C THR A 147 8.94 -13.70 16.54
N PRO A 148 8.09 -13.89 15.49
CA PRO A 148 7.72 -12.79 14.62
C PRO A 148 6.95 -11.65 15.31
N LEU A 149 6.13 -11.94 16.33
CA LEU A 149 5.40 -10.91 17.10
C LEU A 149 6.37 -10.02 17.90
N GLU A 150 7.40 -10.60 18.52
CA GLU A 150 8.44 -9.86 19.25
C GLU A 150 9.41 -9.12 18.31
N GLY A 151 9.87 -9.79 17.26
CA GLY A 151 10.92 -9.30 16.38
C GLY A 151 10.41 -8.56 15.17
N ALA A 152 9.93 -9.31 14.17
CA ALA A 152 9.62 -8.78 12.85
C ALA A 152 8.47 -7.76 12.83
N LEU A 153 7.53 -7.87 13.78
CA LEU A 153 6.39 -6.97 13.94
C LEU A 153 6.56 -5.99 15.11
N GLY A 154 7.27 -6.39 16.18
CA GLY A 154 7.47 -5.55 17.36
C GLY A 154 6.16 -5.24 18.12
N TRP A 155 5.17 -6.11 18.03
CA TRP A 155 3.86 -5.95 18.68
C TRP A 155 3.86 -6.44 20.12
N VAL A 156 4.72 -7.41 20.42
CA VAL A 156 4.86 -7.99 21.76
C VAL A 156 6.25 -7.70 22.29
N LYS A 157 6.34 -7.47 23.60
CA LYS A 157 7.61 -7.28 24.30
C LYS A 157 7.78 -8.33 25.38
N ARG A 158 8.90 -9.05 25.32
CA ARG A 158 9.34 -9.96 26.37
C ARG A 158 10.03 -9.19 27.50
N ARG A 159 9.71 -9.53 28.75
CA ARG A 159 10.38 -9.05 29.96
C ARG A 159 10.92 -10.23 30.73
N ALA A 160 12.24 -10.28 30.93
CA ALA A 160 12.85 -11.24 31.84
C ALA A 160 12.55 -10.82 33.30
N ARG A 161 12.03 -11.76 34.09
CA ARG A 161 11.82 -11.58 35.53
C ARG A 161 12.05 -12.93 36.22
N ALA A 162 13.07 -13.00 37.07
CA ALA A 162 13.45 -14.22 37.78
C ALA A 162 12.33 -14.79 38.67
N LYS A 163 11.37 -13.96 39.09
CA LYS A 163 10.23 -14.37 39.93
C LYS A 163 9.00 -14.87 39.16
N LEU A 164 9.02 -14.85 37.83
CA LEU A 164 7.90 -15.34 37.03
C LEU A 164 8.12 -16.79 36.63
N ASP A 165 7.05 -17.58 36.63
CA ASP A 165 7.05 -18.93 36.08
C ASP A 165 7.45 -18.90 34.60
N GLY A 166 8.52 -19.64 34.25
CA GLY A 166 9.14 -19.58 32.93
C GLY A 166 10.15 -18.45 32.73
N SER A 167 10.55 -17.75 33.80
CA SER A 167 11.56 -16.68 33.83
C SER A 167 11.28 -15.45 32.96
N CYS A 168 10.11 -15.39 32.32
CA CYS A 168 9.71 -14.25 31.49
C CYS A 168 8.20 -14.02 31.47
N GLY A 169 7.83 -12.78 31.17
CA GLY A 169 6.45 -12.38 30.89
C GLY A 169 6.38 -11.54 29.61
N PHE A 170 5.16 -11.34 29.12
CA PHE A 170 4.88 -10.69 27.85
C PHE A 170 3.85 -9.58 28.05
N GLU A 171 4.05 -8.48 27.33
CA GLU A 171 3.13 -7.36 27.28
C GLU A 171 3.03 -6.86 25.84
N LEU A 172 1.90 -6.27 25.46
CA LEU A 172 1.81 -5.56 24.18
C LEU A 172 2.72 -4.31 24.21
N THR A 173 3.38 -4.03 23.10
CA THR A 173 4.00 -2.71 22.86
C THR A 173 2.91 -1.67 22.59
N PRO A 174 3.22 -0.36 22.54
CA PRO A 174 2.24 0.64 22.12
C PRO A 174 1.63 0.36 20.74
N ILE A 175 2.43 -0.19 19.80
CA ILE A 175 1.96 -0.59 18.47
C ILE A 175 1.01 -1.79 18.59
N GLY A 176 1.40 -2.81 19.37
CA GLY A 176 0.56 -3.98 19.63
C GLY A 176 -0.77 -3.62 20.26
N ARG A 177 -0.79 -2.72 21.26
CA ARG A 177 -2.04 -2.23 21.88
C ARG A 177 -2.98 -1.54 20.90
N ALA A 178 -2.43 -0.80 19.94
CA ALA A 178 -3.24 -0.10 18.95
C ALA A 178 -3.86 -1.06 17.91
N ARG A 179 -3.18 -2.17 17.57
CA ARG A 179 -3.58 -3.07 16.48
C ARG A 179 -4.27 -4.35 16.93
N ALA A 180 -3.85 -4.94 18.05
CA ALA A 180 -4.31 -6.24 18.51
C ALA A 180 -5.84 -6.31 18.67
N PRO A 181 -6.55 -5.33 19.27
CA PRO A 181 -8.00 -5.43 19.47
C PRO A 181 -8.78 -5.61 18.15
N ALA A 182 -8.40 -4.88 17.10
CA ALA A 182 -9.05 -4.98 15.79
C ALA A 182 -8.82 -6.34 15.13
N ILE A 183 -7.58 -6.86 15.18
CA ILE A 183 -7.23 -8.20 14.66
C ILE A 183 -7.94 -9.30 15.45
N VAL A 184 -7.97 -9.18 16.78
CA VAL A 184 -8.60 -10.15 17.68
C VAL A 184 -10.11 -10.23 17.45
N ALA A 185 -10.76 -9.09 17.21
CA ALA A 185 -12.18 -9.06 16.87
C ALA A 185 -12.47 -9.63 15.47
N SER A 186 -11.66 -9.28 14.46
CA SER A 186 -11.91 -9.68 13.06
C SER A 186 -11.57 -11.14 12.76
N ARG A 187 -10.73 -11.79 13.58
CA ARG A 187 -10.28 -13.17 13.40
C ARG A 187 -10.94 -14.17 14.33
N LEU A 188 -11.83 -13.72 15.23
CA LEU A 188 -12.55 -14.62 16.10
C LEU A 188 -13.55 -15.42 15.25
N GLY A 189 -13.41 -16.74 15.23
CA GLY A 189 -14.30 -17.59 14.45
C GLY A 189 -15.76 -17.35 14.84
N THR A 190 -16.63 -17.12 13.87
CA THR A 190 -18.07 -16.94 14.10
C THR A 190 -18.88 -18.17 13.67
N GLY A 191 -18.20 -19.27 13.32
CA GLY A 191 -18.82 -20.48 12.75
C GLY A 191 -19.09 -20.38 11.24
N SER A 192 -19.93 -21.28 10.70
CA SER A 192 -20.27 -21.38 9.27
C SER A 192 -20.94 -20.12 8.67
N ALA A 193 -21.34 -19.17 9.51
CA ALA A 193 -21.98 -17.92 9.11
C ALA A 193 -21.00 -16.82 8.65
N ALA A 194 -19.67 -16.97 8.84
CA ALA A 194 -18.68 -15.99 8.36
C ALA A 194 -18.26 -16.24 6.91
N THR A 195 -19.20 -16.04 5.99
CA THR A 195 -18.90 -15.68 4.61
C THR A 195 -18.94 -14.14 4.57
N GLY A 196 -17.87 -13.39 4.34
CA GLY A 196 -16.95 -13.51 3.23
C GLY A 196 -17.04 -12.29 2.31
N ALA A 197 -16.92 -11.07 2.85
CA ALA A 197 -16.83 -9.86 2.04
C ALA A 197 -15.76 -8.93 2.60
N LEU A 198 -15.17 -8.05 1.77
CA LEU A 198 -14.33 -6.95 2.26
C LEU A 198 -15.29 -6.03 2.97
N ARG A 199 -15.41 -6.22 4.27
CA ARG A 199 -16.25 -5.45 5.16
C ARG A 199 -15.35 -4.38 5.78
N SER A 200 -15.50 -3.13 5.40
CA SER A 200 -14.80 -2.00 6.05
C SER A 200 -15.59 -1.37 7.20
N TRP A 201 -16.81 -1.86 7.45
CA TRP A 201 -17.79 -1.30 8.39
C TRP A 201 -17.31 -1.27 9.84
N ARG A 202 -17.73 -0.22 10.56
CA ARG A 202 -17.61 -0.11 12.01
C ARG A 202 -19.00 -0.12 12.68
N GLY A 203 -19.61 -1.29 12.83
CA GLY A 203 -20.84 -1.45 13.64
C GLY A 203 -22.16 -1.22 12.86
N ASP A 204 -23.11 -0.51 13.48
CA ASP A 204 -24.52 -0.31 13.04
C ASP A 204 -24.68 0.69 11.87
N GLU A 205 -23.69 0.79 10.98
CA GLU A 205 -23.74 1.73 9.86
C GLU A 205 -24.88 1.36 8.90
N ALA A 206 -25.88 2.25 8.81
CA ALA A 206 -27.10 2.02 8.06
C ALA A 206 -26.91 2.09 6.55
N LEU A 207 -25.79 2.63 6.02
CA LEU A 207 -25.60 2.90 4.59
C LEU A 207 -24.28 2.33 4.09
N ALA A 208 -24.34 1.65 2.94
CA ALA A 208 -23.30 0.84 2.38
C ALA A 208 -23.03 0.99 0.87
N LEU A 209 -21.77 1.04 0.45
CA LEU A 209 -21.38 0.82 -0.95
C LEU A 209 -21.16 -0.67 -1.24
N LEU A 210 -22.00 -1.29 -2.06
CA LEU A 210 -21.71 -2.61 -2.61
C LEU A 210 -20.84 -2.45 -3.87
N VAL A 211 -19.72 -3.17 -3.91
CA VAL A 211 -18.78 -3.22 -5.03
C VAL A 211 -18.88 -4.59 -5.70
N ASP A 212 -19.07 -4.65 -7.01
CA ASP A 212 -19.10 -5.91 -7.76
C ASP A 212 -17.75 -6.65 -7.62
N ASP A 213 -17.79 -7.95 -7.36
CA ASP A 213 -16.59 -8.76 -7.18
C ASP A 213 -15.83 -9.03 -8.49
N ARG A 214 -16.44 -8.74 -9.64
CA ARG A 214 -15.81 -8.75 -10.97
C ARG A 214 -15.23 -7.39 -11.34
N GLU A 215 -15.41 -6.36 -10.50
CA GLU A 215 -14.97 -5.01 -10.84
C GLU A 215 -13.47 -4.96 -11.10
N GLY A 216 -13.11 -4.23 -12.15
CA GLY A 216 -11.74 -4.14 -12.65
C GLY A 216 -11.18 -5.47 -13.14
N GLY A 217 -11.98 -6.50 -13.42
CA GLY A 217 -11.52 -7.85 -13.76
C GLY A 217 -11.30 -8.77 -12.55
N GLY A 218 -11.83 -8.37 -11.39
CA GLY A 218 -11.73 -9.09 -10.12
C GLY A 218 -10.48 -8.73 -9.32
N ASP A 219 -10.16 -9.54 -8.30
CA ASP A 219 -9.04 -9.26 -7.40
C ASP A 219 -7.67 -9.21 -8.11
N GLU A 220 -7.52 -9.84 -9.27
CA GLU A 220 -6.26 -9.85 -10.03
C GLU A 220 -5.99 -8.55 -10.80
N CYS A 221 -7.02 -7.71 -11.01
CA CYS A 221 -6.97 -6.67 -12.03
C CYS A 221 -7.42 -5.27 -11.55
N GLY A 222 -7.88 -5.11 -10.29
CA GLY A 222 -8.10 -3.76 -9.73
C GLY A 222 -8.93 -3.66 -8.45
N LEU A 223 -9.69 -4.69 -8.09
CA LEU A 223 -10.60 -4.65 -6.93
C LEU A 223 -9.89 -4.34 -5.60
N GLY A 224 -8.67 -4.84 -5.40
CA GLY A 224 -7.87 -4.54 -4.21
C GLY A 224 -7.50 -3.05 -4.10
N ALA A 225 -7.23 -2.39 -5.23
CA ALA A 225 -6.87 -0.97 -5.26
C ALA A 225 -8.08 -0.09 -4.91
N ILE A 226 -9.24 -0.31 -5.54
CA ILE A 226 -10.43 0.49 -5.26
C ILE A 226 -10.88 0.34 -3.80
N SER A 227 -10.89 -0.88 -3.24
CA SER A 227 -11.24 -1.09 -1.84
C SER A 227 -10.28 -0.40 -0.87
N ARG A 228 -8.97 -0.38 -1.18
CA ARG A 228 -7.98 0.35 -0.37
C ARG A 228 -8.25 1.84 -0.37
N TRP A 229 -8.57 2.43 -1.53
CA TRP A 229 -8.90 3.85 -1.63
C TRP A 229 -10.24 4.20 -1.00
N LEU A 230 -11.25 3.34 -1.12
CA LEU A 230 -12.52 3.51 -0.41
C LEU A 230 -12.32 3.51 1.11
N ARG A 231 -11.46 2.63 1.64
CA ARG A 231 -11.06 2.67 3.06
C ARG A 231 -10.33 3.97 3.41
N HIS A 232 -9.43 4.43 2.55
CA HIS A 232 -8.70 5.68 2.76
C HIS A 232 -9.63 6.90 2.86
N HIS A 233 -10.77 6.86 2.19
CA HIS A 233 -11.80 7.89 2.25
C HIS A 233 -12.92 7.62 3.26
N ASP A 234 -12.71 6.67 4.19
CA ASP A 234 -13.69 6.27 5.20
C ASP A 234 -15.07 5.97 4.60
N ALA A 235 -15.10 5.33 3.43
CA ALA A 235 -16.32 4.90 2.75
C ALA A 235 -16.67 3.47 3.17
N PRO A 236 -17.77 3.27 3.92
CA PRO A 236 -18.24 1.94 4.24
C PRO A 236 -18.59 1.17 2.96
N HIS A 237 -17.99 0.00 2.78
CA HIS A 237 -18.19 -0.80 1.58
C HIS A 237 -18.13 -2.30 1.84
N GLU A 238 -18.78 -3.04 0.94
CA GLU A 238 -18.85 -4.50 0.90
C GLU A 238 -18.67 -4.96 -0.54
N THR A 239 -17.83 -5.96 -0.79
CA THR A 239 -17.80 -6.58 -2.11
C THR A 239 -18.81 -7.72 -2.18
N ARG A 240 -19.63 -7.74 -3.22
CA ARG A 240 -20.56 -8.83 -3.53
C ARG A 240 -20.61 -9.07 -5.03
N ARG A 241 -21.05 -10.24 -5.47
CA ARG A 241 -21.41 -10.44 -6.87
C ARG A 241 -22.76 -9.79 -7.15
N LEU A 242 -22.79 -8.71 -7.93
CA LEU A 242 -24.04 -8.02 -8.22
C LEU A 242 -24.77 -8.70 -9.40
N PRO A 243 -26.11 -8.76 -9.38
CA PRO A 243 -26.87 -9.25 -10.51
C PRO A 243 -26.64 -8.41 -11.77
N THR A 244 -26.86 -9.01 -12.94
CA THR A 244 -26.81 -8.28 -14.21
C THR A 244 -27.74 -7.07 -14.18
N GLY A 245 -27.24 -5.90 -14.58
CA GLY A 245 -27.99 -4.64 -14.59
C GLY A 245 -27.76 -3.73 -13.37
N TYR A 246 -27.10 -4.21 -12.30
CA TYR A 246 -26.78 -3.38 -11.14
C TYR A 246 -25.52 -2.51 -11.33
N GLY A 247 -24.79 -2.69 -12.43
CA GLY A 247 -23.49 -2.05 -12.66
C GLY A 247 -22.38 -2.64 -11.77
N ASP A 248 -21.33 -1.86 -11.58
CA ASP A 248 -20.15 -2.22 -10.78
C ASP A 248 -20.28 -1.75 -9.33
N TYR A 249 -21.11 -0.73 -9.06
CA TYR A 249 -21.33 -0.22 -7.71
C TYR A 249 -22.78 0.15 -7.46
N VAL A 250 -23.25 -0.13 -6.25
CA VAL A 250 -24.56 0.33 -5.76
C VAL A 250 -24.48 0.83 -4.32
N ILE A 251 -25.26 1.85 -3.99
CA ILE A 251 -25.37 2.37 -2.62
C ILE A 251 -26.68 1.87 -2.02
N THR A 252 -26.59 1.23 -0.87
CA THR A 252 -27.73 0.61 -0.20
C THR A 252 -27.84 0.97 1.27
N THR A 253 -29.04 0.95 1.86
CA THR A 253 -29.22 0.96 3.31
C THR A 253 -29.50 -0.44 3.86
N ARG A 254 -28.80 -0.84 4.92
CA ARG A 254 -29.16 -2.05 5.67
C ARG A 254 -30.36 -1.78 6.58
N SER A 255 -31.39 -2.62 6.49
CA SER A 255 -32.23 -2.84 7.67
C SER A 255 -31.37 -3.59 8.68
N GLY A 256 -31.45 -3.29 9.98
CA GLY A 256 -30.57 -3.90 11.00
C GLY A 256 -30.63 -5.43 11.14
N CYS A 257 -31.31 -6.14 10.24
CA CYS A 257 -31.34 -7.59 10.12
C CYS A 257 -30.26 -8.08 9.14
N PRO A 258 -29.39 -9.03 9.53
CA PRO A 258 -28.36 -9.58 8.64
C PRO A 258 -28.90 -10.19 7.34
N ASP A 259 -30.15 -10.65 7.34
CA ASP A 259 -30.76 -11.48 6.30
C ASP A 259 -31.80 -10.73 5.43
N GLU A 260 -32.10 -9.46 5.73
CA GLU A 260 -33.00 -8.64 4.90
C GLU A 260 -32.22 -7.72 3.95
N LEU A 261 -32.64 -7.73 2.68
CA LEU A 261 -32.06 -6.93 1.61
C LEU A 261 -32.33 -5.43 1.82
N ASP A 262 -31.29 -4.69 2.20
CA ASP A 262 -30.68 -3.62 1.40
C ASP A 262 -31.61 -2.87 0.40
N TYR A 263 -32.21 -1.74 0.82
CA TYR A 263 -32.88 -0.79 -0.10
C TYR A 263 -31.83 0.01 -0.88
N LEU A 264 -32.02 0.22 -2.18
CA LEU A 264 -31.15 1.08 -2.99
C LEU A 264 -31.53 2.54 -2.83
N VAL A 265 -30.53 3.40 -2.68
CA VAL A 265 -30.76 4.76 -2.15
C VAL A 265 -30.68 5.86 -3.21
N ASP A 266 -30.01 5.63 -4.34
CA ASP A 266 -29.70 6.74 -5.25
C ASP A 266 -29.49 6.33 -6.71
N CYS A 267 -28.50 5.47 -6.94
CA CYS A 267 -28.06 5.14 -8.28
C CYS A 267 -27.41 3.77 -8.38
N VAL A 268 -27.46 3.21 -9.59
CA VAL A 268 -26.56 2.15 -10.05
C VAL A 268 -25.41 2.80 -10.82
N VAL A 269 -24.17 2.36 -10.55
CA VAL A 269 -22.97 2.95 -11.14
C VAL A 269 -22.23 1.91 -11.96
N GLU A 270 -21.98 2.19 -13.23
CA GLU A 270 -21.04 1.42 -14.08
C GLU A 270 -19.77 2.24 -14.24
N ARG A 271 -18.63 1.65 -13.90
CA ARG A 271 -17.31 2.23 -14.16
C ARG A 271 -16.74 1.68 -15.47
N LYS A 272 -16.18 2.57 -16.28
CA LYS A 272 -15.48 2.18 -17.52
C LYS A 272 -14.18 2.95 -17.63
N THR A 273 -13.07 2.25 -17.85
CA THR A 273 -11.87 2.93 -18.37
C THR A 273 -12.13 3.41 -19.80
N ALA A 274 -11.43 4.44 -20.25
CA ALA A 274 -11.56 4.91 -21.63
C ALA A 274 -11.32 3.81 -22.68
N VAL A 275 -10.43 2.85 -22.37
CA VAL A 275 -10.15 1.68 -23.23
C VAL A 275 -11.30 0.68 -23.19
N ASP A 276 -11.81 0.32 -22.01
CA ASP A 276 -12.94 -0.60 -21.86
C ASP A 276 -14.21 -0.06 -22.52
N LEU A 277 -14.41 1.26 -22.44
CA LEU A 277 -15.50 1.96 -23.10
C LEU A 277 -15.41 1.78 -24.62
N ALA A 278 -14.25 2.07 -25.21
CA ALA A 278 -14.03 1.93 -26.65
C ALA A 278 -14.22 0.47 -27.11
N ASP A 279 -13.72 -0.49 -26.33
CA ASP A 279 -13.93 -1.92 -26.57
C ASP A 279 -15.41 -2.31 -26.53
N SER A 280 -16.14 -1.81 -25.53
CA SER A 280 -17.58 -2.10 -25.36
C SER A 280 -18.45 -1.46 -26.43
N ILE A 281 -18.06 -0.30 -26.97
CA ILE A 281 -18.74 0.32 -28.11
C ILE A 281 -18.55 -0.54 -29.35
N ARG A 282 -17.31 -0.98 -29.61
CA ARG A 282 -16.97 -1.78 -30.79
C ARG A 282 -17.70 -3.12 -30.84
N ASP A 283 -17.75 -3.83 -29.72
CA ASP A 283 -18.36 -5.16 -29.65
C ASP A 283 -19.86 -5.14 -29.26
N GLY A 284 -20.45 -3.95 -29.14
CA GLY A 284 -21.87 -3.77 -28.84
C GLY A 284 -22.25 -3.94 -27.37
N ARG A 285 -21.32 -4.35 -26.48
CA ARG A 285 -21.61 -4.50 -25.03
C ARG A 285 -22.10 -3.19 -24.40
N TRP A 286 -21.64 -2.03 -24.88
CA TRP A 286 -22.09 -0.71 -24.41
C TRP A 286 -23.61 -0.54 -24.48
N ARG A 287 -24.25 -1.06 -25.54
CA ARG A 287 -25.70 -0.99 -25.73
C ARG A 287 -26.42 -1.98 -24.82
N SER A 288 -25.94 -3.23 -24.77
CA SER A 288 -26.58 -4.30 -24.00
C SER A 288 -26.48 -4.06 -22.48
N GLN A 289 -25.32 -3.61 -22.00
CA GLN A 289 -25.12 -3.25 -20.59
C GLN A 289 -26.07 -2.12 -20.17
N TYR A 290 -26.19 -1.07 -20.99
CA TYR A 290 -27.14 0.00 -20.73
C TYR A 290 -28.59 -0.49 -20.67
N ALA A 291 -29.02 -1.33 -21.62
CA ALA A 291 -30.39 -1.84 -21.61
C ALA A 291 -30.71 -2.60 -20.31
N ALA A 292 -29.77 -3.44 -19.86
CA ALA A 292 -29.91 -4.16 -18.59
C ALA A 292 -29.92 -3.22 -17.36
N MET A 293 -29.06 -2.19 -17.37
CA MET A 293 -29.04 -1.19 -16.30
C MET A 293 -30.28 -0.33 -16.28
N ARG A 294 -30.83 0.03 -17.45
CA ARG A 294 -32.07 0.80 -17.57
C ARG A 294 -33.27 0.03 -17.03
N ASP A 295 -33.43 -1.25 -17.41
CA ASP A 295 -34.47 -2.09 -16.82
C ASP A 295 -34.38 -2.11 -15.29
N THR A 296 -33.17 -2.33 -14.77
CA THR A 296 -32.90 -2.38 -13.33
C THR A 296 -33.18 -1.04 -12.65
N ALA A 297 -32.67 0.06 -13.21
CA ALA A 297 -32.82 1.41 -12.68
C ALA A 297 -34.29 1.86 -12.69
N SER A 298 -35.04 1.61 -13.78
CA SER A 298 -36.46 1.91 -13.88
C SER A 298 -37.29 1.14 -12.85
N ARG A 299 -37.01 -0.17 -12.67
CA ARG A 299 -37.69 -1.00 -11.65
C ARG A 299 -37.45 -0.53 -10.22
N LEU A 300 -36.28 0.05 -9.96
CA LEU A 300 -35.85 0.47 -8.63
C LEU A 300 -36.08 1.96 -8.38
N GLY A 301 -36.48 2.72 -9.40
CA GLY A 301 -36.67 4.17 -9.30
C GLY A 301 -35.38 4.94 -9.05
N VAL A 302 -34.23 4.44 -9.52
CA VAL A 302 -32.91 5.03 -9.32
C VAL A 302 -32.29 5.52 -10.63
N ARG A 303 -31.24 6.34 -10.55
CA ARG A 303 -30.52 6.83 -11.74
C ARG A 303 -29.38 5.91 -12.16
N ILE A 304 -29.01 5.97 -13.43
CA ILE A 304 -27.79 5.34 -13.94
C ILE A 304 -26.66 6.36 -13.88
N VAL A 305 -25.50 5.95 -13.37
CA VAL A 305 -24.27 6.73 -13.46
C VAL A 305 -23.21 5.96 -14.23
N TYR A 306 -22.68 6.55 -15.29
CA TYR A 306 -21.46 6.09 -15.93
C TYR A 306 -20.26 6.87 -15.37
N LEU A 307 -19.39 6.17 -14.64
CA LEU A 307 -18.14 6.71 -14.12
C LEU A 307 -16.99 6.37 -15.09
N VAL A 308 -16.65 7.32 -15.96
CA VAL A 308 -15.64 7.14 -17.01
C VAL A 308 -14.26 7.55 -16.49
N GLU A 309 -13.34 6.61 -16.46
CA GLU A 309 -11.97 6.77 -15.97
C GLU A 309 -10.97 7.01 -17.12
N GLY A 310 -10.16 8.05 -16.97
CA GLY A 310 -9.15 8.49 -17.93
C GLY A 310 -9.71 9.32 -19.09
N THR A 311 -8.82 9.87 -19.91
CA THR A 311 -9.18 10.64 -21.11
C THR A 311 -8.97 9.78 -22.35
N PRO A 312 -9.97 9.59 -23.24
CA PRO A 312 -9.79 8.80 -24.47
C PRO A 312 -8.59 9.24 -25.34
N LYS A 313 -8.28 10.54 -25.34
CA LYS A 313 -7.13 11.13 -26.04
C LYS A 313 -5.78 10.55 -25.59
N ASP A 314 -5.65 10.23 -24.30
CA ASP A 314 -4.40 9.72 -23.72
C ASP A 314 -4.15 8.25 -24.09
N HIS A 315 -5.15 7.58 -24.65
CA HIS A 315 -5.12 6.16 -25.00
C HIS A 315 -5.16 5.91 -26.52
N VAL A 316 -4.93 6.92 -27.35
CA VAL A 316 -4.96 6.74 -28.82
C VAL A 316 -3.89 5.75 -29.27
N HIS A 317 -4.33 4.71 -29.99
CA HIS A 317 -3.43 3.71 -30.56
C HIS A 317 -2.74 4.26 -31.81
N THR A 318 -1.56 4.85 -31.63
CA THR A 318 -0.75 5.40 -32.74
C THR A 318 0.12 4.36 -33.44
N ALA A 319 0.14 3.11 -32.94
CA ALA A 319 1.07 2.07 -33.41
C ALA A 319 0.55 1.21 -34.57
N CYS A 320 -0.73 1.29 -34.95
CA CYS A 320 -1.19 0.56 -36.14
C CYS A 320 -0.72 1.30 -37.40
N GLY A 321 -0.15 0.57 -38.36
CA GLY A 321 0.12 1.07 -39.71
C GLY A 321 -1.15 1.41 -40.51
N CYS A 322 -2.33 1.18 -39.91
CA CYS A 322 -3.64 1.34 -40.51
C CYS A 322 -4.21 2.77 -40.39
N GLY A 323 -3.57 3.66 -39.62
CA GLY A 323 -4.03 5.05 -39.44
C GLY A 323 -5.40 5.20 -38.74
N CYS A 324 -5.95 4.15 -38.11
CA CYS A 324 -7.30 4.20 -37.54
C CYS A 324 -7.43 5.15 -36.34
N LEU A 325 -6.33 5.40 -35.60
CA LEU A 325 -6.29 6.22 -34.39
C LEU A 325 -7.35 5.82 -33.33
N GLY A 326 -7.71 4.52 -33.30
CA GLY A 326 -8.66 3.98 -32.34
C GLY A 326 -8.17 4.08 -30.89
N VAL A 327 -9.08 4.25 -29.95
CA VAL A 327 -8.76 4.32 -28.52
C VAL A 327 -8.40 2.93 -27.99
N GLY A 328 -7.21 2.78 -27.39
CA GLY A 328 -6.67 1.56 -26.82
C GLY A 328 -5.98 0.64 -27.84
N ARG A 329 -6.70 0.25 -28.90
CA ARG A 329 -6.18 -0.68 -29.93
C ARG A 329 -6.71 -0.40 -31.33
N CYS A 330 -6.04 -0.98 -32.32
CA CYS A 330 -6.47 -0.98 -33.72
C CYS A 330 -7.91 -1.53 -33.86
N GLY A 331 -8.73 -0.86 -34.68
CA GLY A 331 -10.12 -1.24 -34.93
C GLY A 331 -11.12 -0.79 -33.84
N ASN A 332 -10.66 -0.14 -32.78
CA ASN A 332 -11.55 0.54 -31.83
C ASN A 332 -12.03 1.88 -32.38
N PRO A 333 -13.15 2.42 -31.85
CA PRO A 333 -13.62 3.74 -32.19
C PRO A 333 -12.58 4.82 -31.93
N ARG A 334 -12.62 5.86 -32.74
CA ARG A 334 -11.81 7.07 -32.57
C ARG A 334 -12.26 7.88 -31.36
N VAL A 335 -11.42 8.83 -30.93
CA VAL A 335 -11.71 9.70 -29.78
C VAL A 335 -13.03 10.42 -29.94
N ASP A 336 -13.28 11.03 -31.10
CA ASP A 336 -14.53 11.74 -31.42
C ASP A 336 -15.74 10.82 -31.40
N GLU A 337 -15.62 9.57 -31.86
CA GLU A 337 -16.69 8.58 -31.81
C GLU A 337 -17.02 8.15 -30.37
N VAL A 338 -15.99 7.95 -29.53
CA VAL A 338 -16.16 7.67 -28.10
C VAL A 338 -16.84 8.86 -27.40
N GLU A 339 -16.36 10.08 -27.66
CA GLU A 339 -16.93 11.30 -27.07
C GLU A 339 -18.39 11.52 -27.51
N ALA A 340 -18.70 11.29 -28.78
CA ALA A 340 -20.07 11.36 -29.29
C ALA A 340 -20.97 10.27 -28.66
N ALA A 341 -20.44 9.07 -28.40
CA ALA A 341 -21.19 8.01 -27.71
C ALA A 341 -21.49 8.37 -26.25
N LEU A 342 -20.57 9.04 -25.55
CA LEU A 342 -20.80 9.56 -24.20
C LEU A 342 -21.79 10.73 -24.20
N ALA A 343 -21.70 11.65 -25.16
CA ALA A 343 -22.63 12.76 -25.29
C ALA A 343 -24.07 12.27 -25.52
N ARG A 344 -24.29 11.37 -26.49
CA ARG A 344 -25.60 10.72 -26.72
C ARG A 344 -26.14 10.01 -25.49
N ARG A 345 -25.24 9.46 -24.66
CA ARG A 345 -25.66 8.79 -23.42
C ARG A 345 -26.06 9.79 -22.34
N ALA A 346 -25.35 10.92 -22.25
CA ALA A 346 -25.65 11.99 -21.29
C ALA A 346 -26.93 12.77 -21.63
N GLU A 347 -27.42 12.70 -22.87
CA GLU A 347 -28.70 13.27 -23.30
C GLU A 347 -29.92 12.48 -22.76
N ALA A 348 -29.73 11.26 -22.27
CA ALA A 348 -30.81 10.50 -21.65
C ALA A 348 -31.09 10.98 -20.21
N ASP A 349 -32.33 11.34 -19.91
CA ASP A 349 -32.74 11.93 -18.61
C ASP A 349 -32.38 11.06 -17.39
N ASP A 350 -32.39 9.74 -17.55
CA ASP A 350 -32.09 8.75 -16.52
C ASP A 350 -30.59 8.53 -16.28
N VAL A 351 -29.72 9.21 -17.04
CA VAL A 351 -28.27 8.94 -17.04
C VAL A 351 -27.45 10.15 -16.60
N VAL A 352 -26.43 9.88 -15.80
CA VAL A 352 -25.36 10.83 -15.47
C VAL A 352 -24.04 10.28 -15.95
N VAL A 353 -23.26 11.09 -16.67
CA VAL A 353 -21.88 10.74 -17.05
C VAL A 353 -20.92 11.55 -16.17
N ALA A 354 -20.19 10.86 -15.29
CA ALA A 354 -19.15 11.43 -14.45
C ALA A 354 -17.76 11.05 -15.01
N ARG A 355 -16.84 12.01 -15.09
CA ARG A 355 -15.47 11.77 -15.58
C ARG A 355 -14.48 11.89 -14.43
N VAL A 356 -13.54 10.96 -14.36
CA VAL A 356 -12.50 10.89 -13.34
C VAL A 356 -11.17 10.54 -13.99
N VAL A 357 -10.07 11.04 -13.43
CA VAL A 357 -8.75 10.91 -14.04
C VAL A 357 -8.13 9.52 -13.85
N ASP A 358 -8.43 8.87 -12.72
CA ASP A 358 -7.86 7.58 -12.33
C ASP A 358 -8.76 6.86 -11.29
N VAL A 359 -8.33 5.66 -10.89
CA VAL A 359 -9.04 4.82 -9.90
C VAL A 359 -9.14 5.45 -8.51
N HIS A 360 -8.20 6.32 -8.13
CA HIS A 360 -8.25 7.02 -6.85
C HIS A 360 -9.34 8.10 -6.88
N ALA A 361 -9.44 8.86 -7.99
CA ALA A 361 -10.52 9.79 -8.22
C ALA A 361 -11.89 9.09 -8.30
N SER A 362 -11.96 7.88 -8.89
CA SER A 362 -13.13 7.01 -8.84
C SER A 362 -13.55 6.70 -7.40
N ALA A 363 -12.62 6.21 -6.57
CA ALA A 363 -12.89 5.89 -5.16
C ALA A 363 -13.35 7.11 -4.35
N ARG A 364 -12.69 8.26 -4.54
CA ARG A 364 -13.06 9.51 -3.88
C ARG A 364 -14.47 9.97 -4.28
N TRP A 365 -14.83 9.83 -5.56
CA TRP A 365 -16.16 10.17 -6.05
C TRP A 365 -17.24 9.29 -5.43
N LEU A 366 -16.99 7.98 -5.37
CA LEU A 366 -17.88 7.01 -4.73
C LEU A 366 -18.03 7.30 -3.23
N ALA A 367 -16.93 7.53 -2.52
CA ALA A 367 -16.90 7.86 -1.09
C ALA A 367 -17.73 9.12 -0.78
N ALA A 368 -17.53 10.19 -1.55
CA ALA A 368 -18.31 11.43 -1.40
C ALA A 368 -19.81 11.20 -1.64
N ARG A 369 -20.18 10.21 -2.47
CA ARG A 369 -21.58 9.86 -2.70
C ARG A 369 -22.18 9.09 -1.55
N VAL A 370 -21.46 8.12 -0.99
CA VAL A 370 -21.86 7.42 0.25
C VAL A 370 -22.05 8.42 1.40
N GLN A 371 -21.11 9.35 1.58
CA GLN A 371 -21.16 10.36 2.64
C GLN A 371 -22.35 11.33 2.50
N ARG A 372 -22.81 11.62 1.28
CA ARG A 372 -24.00 12.47 1.06
C ARG A 372 -25.30 11.82 1.53
N HIS A 373 -25.36 10.50 1.54
CA HIS A 373 -26.53 9.73 1.98
C HIS A 373 -26.42 9.24 3.43
N ALA A 374 -25.22 9.34 4.02
CA ALA A 374 -25.04 9.02 5.42
C ALA A 374 -25.90 10.00 6.25
N PRO A 375 -26.69 9.51 7.22
CA PRO A 375 -27.41 10.39 8.12
C PRO A 375 -26.42 11.35 8.78
N PRO A 376 -26.78 12.63 8.99
CA PRO A 376 -25.90 13.58 9.64
C PRO A 376 -25.45 12.97 10.95
N ALA A 377 -24.13 12.82 11.14
CA ALA A 377 -23.57 12.15 12.29
C ALA A 377 -24.20 12.76 13.54
N THR A 378 -25.04 12.00 14.24
CA THR A 378 -25.66 12.47 15.47
C THR A 378 -24.50 12.83 16.39
N PRO A 379 -24.35 14.08 16.83
CA PRO A 379 -23.25 14.47 17.70
C PRO A 379 -23.32 13.52 18.88
N SER A 380 -22.30 12.67 19.02
CA SER A 380 -22.35 11.57 19.98
C SER A 380 -22.69 12.19 21.33
N LYS A 381 -23.88 11.88 21.86
CA LYS A 381 -24.21 12.14 23.26
C LYS A 381 -23.15 11.38 24.04
N ARG A 382 -22.05 12.05 24.40
CA ARG A 382 -21.20 11.60 25.49
C ARG A 382 -22.17 11.41 26.64
N ARG A 383 -22.31 10.15 27.06
CA ARG A 383 -23.27 9.67 28.06
C ARG A 383 -23.40 10.69 29.18
N ALA A 384 -24.58 11.31 29.28
CA ALA A 384 -24.97 12.14 30.42
C ALA A 384 -25.51 11.29 31.57
N ASP A 385 -25.54 9.96 31.41
CA ASP A 385 -26.20 9.02 32.32
C ASP A 385 -25.26 8.45 33.41
N ASP A 386 -24.02 8.94 33.53
CA ASP A 386 -23.09 8.55 34.60
C ASP A 386 -23.12 9.54 35.81
N ALA A 387 -24.12 10.41 35.92
CA ALA A 387 -24.14 11.51 36.90
C ALA A 387 -24.99 11.29 38.17
N ASP A 388 -25.79 10.23 38.30
CA ASP A 388 -26.78 10.15 39.39
C ASP A 388 -26.54 9.10 40.50
N ASP A 389 -25.40 8.42 40.55
CA ASP A 389 -25.09 7.47 41.65
C ASP A 389 -23.70 7.69 42.28
N ALA A 390 -23.54 8.75 43.09
CA ALA A 390 -22.41 8.86 44.03
C ALA A 390 -22.64 9.87 45.18
N ALA A 391 -23.65 9.63 46.03
CA ALA A 391 -23.72 10.28 47.34
C ALA A 391 -22.99 9.43 48.40
N GLY A 392 -21.69 9.70 48.62
CA GLY A 392 -20.92 9.11 49.72
C GLY A 392 -19.59 9.85 49.96
N PRO A 393 -19.25 10.23 51.21
CA PRO A 393 -18.12 11.10 51.48
C PRO A 393 -16.81 10.30 51.49
N ARG A 394 -15.97 10.47 50.47
CA ARG A 394 -14.58 9.99 50.49
C ARG A 394 -13.59 11.12 50.25
N ALA A 395 -12.55 11.09 51.07
CA ALA A 395 -11.49 12.08 51.20
C ALA A 395 -10.75 12.35 49.88
N ARG A 396 -10.44 13.63 49.65
CA ARG A 396 -9.65 14.13 48.52
C ARG A 396 -8.23 13.54 48.49
N PRO A 397 -7.81 12.89 47.39
CA PRO A 397 -6.41 12.80 47.01
C PRO A 397 -6.01 14.07 46.21
N PRO A 398 -4.71 14.41 46.13
CA PRO A 398 -4.24 15.67 45.56
C PRO A 398 -4.47 15.75 44.04
N GLU A 399 -4.97 16.92 43.62
CA GLU A 399 -5.17 17.33 42.23
C GLU A 399 -3.94 17.06 41.35
N LYS A 400 -4.09 16.18 40.37
CA LYS A 400 -3.29 16.21 39.14
C LYS A 400 -4.14 16.84 38.03
N LYS A 401 -3.68 18.01 37.57
CA LYS A 401 -4.20 18.71 36.39
C LYS A 401 -4.00 17.86 35.13
N ASN A 402 -5.07 17.26 34.62
CA ASN A 402 -5.18 16.77 33.24
C ASN A 402 -6.25 17.63 32.55
N ALA A 403 -5.86 18.52 31.63
CA ALA A 403 -5.70 18.29 30.19
C ALA A 403 -7.05 18.25 29.43
N SER A 404 -7.36 19.38 28.80
CA SER A 404 -8.53 19.67 27.95
C SER A 404 -8.51 18.90 26.62
N PRO A 405 -9.68 18.73 25.96
CA PRO A 405 -9.83 17.92 24.76
C PRO A 405 -9.35 18.67 23.52
N GLY A 406 -8.31 18.15 22.89
CA GLY A 406 -7.72 18.67 21.66
C GLY A 406 -6.57 17.78 21.22
N GLU A 407 -6.86 16.52 20.87
CA GLU A 407 -5.84 15.47 20.71
C GLU A 407 -5.83 14.79 19.32
N ALA A 408 -6.37 15.44 18.29
CA ALA A 408 -6.21 14.99 16.89
C ALA A 408 -5.21 15.84 16.08
N ALA A 409 -4.79 17.00 16.57
CA ALA A 409 -3.78 17.86 15.92
C ALA A 409 -2.37 17.79 16.56
N LYS A 410 -2.18 16.97 17.60
CA LYS A 410 -0.90 16.86 18.34
C LYS A 410 -0.22 15.52 18.11
N LYS A 411 0.53 15.41 17.00
CA LYS A 411 1.82 14.65 16.96
C LYS A 411 2.64 14.85 15.68
N ARG A 412 2.64 16.03 15.07
CA ARG A 412 3.90 16.55 14.50
C ARG A 412 4.67 17.14 15.67
N ALA A 413 5.50 16.33 16.34
CA ALA A 413 6.46 16.89 17.30
C ALA A 413 7.23 17.99 16.57
N SER A 414 7.20 19.22 17.10
CA SER A 414 7.93 20.34 16.53
C SER A 414 9.38 19.91 16.36
N ARG A 415 9.82 19.72 15.10
CA ARG A 415 11.17 19.27 14.80
C ARG A 415 12.15 20.24 15.47
N PRO A 416 13.26 19.75 16.05
CA PRO A 416 14.28 20.64 16.59
C PRO A 416 14.79 21.52 15.46
N ARG A 417 14.49 22.82 15.52
CA ARG A 417 14.95 23.81 14.55
C ARG A 417 16.47 23.77 14.49
N VAL A 418 17.03 23.77 13.28
CA VAL A 418 18.46 23.95 13.08
C VAL A 418 18.80 25.34 13.64
N ALA A 419 19.70 25.37 14.62
CA ALA A 419 20.15 26.63 15.19
C ALA A 419 20.81 27.48 14.09
N LYS A 420 20.46 28.77 14.01
CA LYS A 420 21.01 29.71 13.01
C LYS A 420 22.54 29.62 12.89
N ALA A 421 23.23 29.55 14.03
CA ALA A 421 24.69 29.39 14.08
C ALA A 421 25.21 28.12 13.39
N ALA A 422 24.46 27.01 13.46
CA ALA A 422 24.84 25.76 12.80
C ALA A 422 24.65 25.85 11.27
N ALA A 423 23.55 26.45 10.81
CA ALA A 423 23.31 26.70 9.39
C ALA A 423 24.37 27.64 8.79
N GLU A 424 24.72 28.70 9.51
CA GLU A 424 25.79 29.64 9.13
C GLU A 424 27.17 28.99 9.10
N ALA A 425 27.51 28.16 10.10
CA ALA A 425 28.78 27.42 10.12
C ALA A 425 28.90 26.47 8.92
N TRP A 426 27.81 25.78 8.57
CA TRP A 426 27.76 24.93 7.39
C TRP A 426 27.87 25.73 6.08
N ALA A 427 27.14 26.85 5.95
CA ALA A 427 27.18 27.68 4.75
C ALA A 427 28.58 28.23 4.47
N ARG A 428 29.37 28.52 5.52
CA ARG A 428 30.79 28.92 5.42
C ARG A 428 31.76 27.76 5.23
N ARG A 429 31.31 26.50 5.28
CA ARG A 429 32.15 25.30 5.29
C ARG A 429 33.21 25.31 6.41
N ASP A 430 32.86 25.85 7.57
CA ASP A 430 33.76 25.93 8.71
C ASP A 430 33.72 24.62 9.53
N THR A 431 34.62 23.69 9.17
CA THR A 431 34.71 22.37 9.83
C THR A 431 35.06 22.47 11.32
N ALA A 432 35.80 23.50 11.74
CA ALA A 432 36.13 23.74 13.14
C ALA A 432 34.87 24.16 13.92
N ALA A 433 34.10 25.12 13.40
CA ALA A 433 32.83 25.53 14.00
C ALA A 433 31.80 24.39 14.04
N LEU A 434 31.69 23.59 12.97
CA LEU A 434 30.86 22.37 12.97
C LEU A 434 31.35 21.36 14.03
N GLY A 435 32.67 21.23 14.19
CA GLY A 435 33.31 20.42 15.22
C GLY A 435 33.01 20.84 16.65
N MET A 436 32.56 22.09 16.89
CA MET A 436 32.15 22.57 18.21
C MET A 436 30.68 22.25 18.53
N LEU A 437 29.84 21.97 17.53
CA LEU A 437 28.41 21.68 17.72
C LEU A 437 28.17 20.36 18.47
N THR A 438 27.02 20.23 19.13
CA THR A 438 26.65 18.97 19.79
C THR A 438 26.23 17.93 18.74
N GLY A 439 26.34 16.63 19.09
CA GLY A 439 25.93 15.55 18.19
C GLY A 439 24.45 15.62 17.78
N ALA A 440 23.57 16.15 18.65
CA ALA A 440 22.15 16.33 18.33
C ALA A 440 21.94 17.42 17.27
N VAL A 441 22.64 18.55 17.36
CA VAL A 441 22.56 19.64 16.38
C VAL A 441 23.10 19.20 15.02
N LEU A 442 24.22 18.47 15.00
CA LEU A 442 24.77 17.92 13.77
C LEU A 442 23.81 16.93 13.10
N LYS A 443 23.14 16.08 13.88
CA LYS A 443 22.12 15.15 13.35
C LYS A 443 20.92 15.88 12.77
N ALA A 444 20.42 16.92 13.45
CA ALA A 444 19.31 17.74 12.94
C ALA A 444 19.69 18.45 11.64
N LEU A 445 20.91 18.99 11.55
CA LEU A 445 21.43 19.62 10.34
C LEU A 445 21.60 18.61 9.19
N CYS A 446 22.13 17.42 9.46
CA CYS A 446 22.19 16.34 8.48
C CYS A 446 20.79 15.93 8.00
N GLU A 447 19.82 15.83 8.92
CA GLU A 447 18.43 15.48 8.59
C GLU A 447 17.78 16.51 7.66
N GLU A 448 17.96 17.80 7.94
CA GLU A 448 17.43 18.87 7.08
C GLU A 448 18.11 18.92 5.70
N LEU A 449 19.39 18.57 5.62
CA LEU A 449 20.13 18.44 4.36
C LEU A 449 19.89 17.09 3.65
N GLY A 450 19.01 16.23 4.17
CA GLY A 450 18.71 14.91 3.58
C GLY A 450 19.83 13.88 3.73
N GLU A 451 20.87 14.16 4.51
CA GLU A 451 22.03 13.30 4.76
C GLU A 451 21.77 12.24 5.84
N ALA A 452 22.66 11.25 5.93
CA ALA A 452 22.58 10.22 6.97
C ALA A 452 22.89 10.79 8.37
N THR A 453 22.07 10.47 9.37
CA THR A 453 22.19 10.95 10.76
C THR A 453 22.93 9.99 11.70
N SER A 454 23.37 8.83 11.20
CA SER A 454 24.08 7.80 11.98
C SER A 454 25.59 8.04 12.02
N GLY A 455 26.31 7.45 12.98
CA GLY A 455 27.77 7.54 13.10
C GLY A 455 28.28 8.47 14.20
N THR A 456 29.60 8.62 14.26
CA THR A 456 30.27 9.45 15.26
C THR A 456 30.15 10.94 14.90
N LYS A 457 30.45 11.81 15.86
CA LYS A 457 30.48 13.27 15.63
C LYS A 457 31.41 13.64 14.46
N LYS A 458 32.57 12.98 14.36
CA LYS A 458 33.54 13.17 13.27
C LYS A 458 32.94 12.81 11.91
N ASP A 459 32.19 11.71 11.84
CA ASP A 459 31.54 11.28 10.60
C ASP A 459 30.46 12.26 10.15
N LEU A 460 29.70 12.84 11.09
CA LEU A 460 28.68 13.85 10.78
C LEU A 460 29.32 15.14 10.24
N VAL A 461 30.40 15.61 10.87
CA VAL A 461 31.13 16.80 10.40
C VAL A 461 31.70 16.56 9.00
N LEU A 462 32.33 15.40 8.76
CA LEU A 462 32.87 15.05 7.44
C LEU A 462 31.77 15.01 6.38
N ARG A 463 30.57 14.50 6.70
CA ARG A 463 29.44 14.52 5.75
C ARG A 463 28.94 15.93 5.45
N LEU A 464 28.90 16.81 6.45
CA LEU A 464 28.50 18.20 6.28
C LEU A 464 29.54 19.03 5.50
N ASP A 465 30.80 18.60 5.49
CA ASP A 465 31.86 19.20 4.68
C ASP A 465 31.73 18.83 3.19
N ASN A 466 31.18 17.65 2.89
CA ASN A 466 30.93 17.23 1.51
C ASN A 466 29.84 18.08 0.83
N VAL A 467 29.81 18.07 -0.51
CA VAL A 467 28.73 18.71 -1.28
C VAL A 467 27.38 18.14 -0.82
N PRO A 468 26.42 18.98 -0.38
CA PRO A 468 25.14 18.52 0.13
C PRO A 468 24.33 17.81 -0.95
N MET A 469 23.36 17.03 -0.51
CA MET A 469 22.31 16.53 -1.39
C MET A 469 21.51 17.71 -1.99
N PRO A 470 21.24 17.72 -3.31
CA PRO A 470 20.34 18.71 -3.93
C PRO A 470 18.99 18.78 -3.22
N ALA A 471 18.41 19.98 -3.14
CA ALA A 471 17.19 20.25 -2.39
C ALA A 471 16.03 19.32 -2.82
N LEU A 472 15.93 19.06 -4.13
CA LEU A 472 14.98 18.12 -4.73
C LEU A 472 15.00 16.74 -4.09
N LEU A 473 16.19 16.16 -3.88
CA LEU A 473 16.34 14.82 -3.35
C LEU A 473 16.08 14.79 -1.84
N ALA A 474 16.45 15.86 -1.13
CA ALA A 474 16.13 16.02 0.29
C ALA A 474 14.61 16.12 0.49
N ASP A 475 13.91 16.93 -0.31
CA ASP A 475 12.45 17.04 -0.34
C ASP A 475 11.81 15.69 -0.60
N ARG A 476 12.21 15.00 -1.67
CA ARG A 476 11.67 13.68 -2.03
C ARG A 476 11.85 12.67 -0.89
N LYS A 477 13.03 12.63 -0.27
CA LYS A 477 13.30 11.75 0.87
C LYS A 477 12.44 12.10 2.10
N ARG A 478 12.16 13.40 2.33
CA ARG A 478 11.25 13.85 3.40
C ARG A 478 9.80 13.43 3.14
N ALA A 479 9.39 13.33 1.88
CA ALA A 479 8.09 12.81 1.47
C ALA A 479 8.03 11.28 1.37
N ASP A 480 9.00 10.56 1.95
CA ASP A 480 9.13 9.09 1.88
C ASP A 480 9.21 8.54 0.44
N GLY A 481 9.58 9.39 -0.52
CA GLY A 481 9.81 8.99 -1.90
C GLY A 481 11.13 8.24 -2.05
N TYR A 482 11.15 7.24 -2.92
CA TYR A 482 12.38 6.48 -3.21
C TYR A 482 13.48 7.39 -3.77
N VAL A 483 14.63 7.42 -3.09
CA VAL A 483 15.88 8.04 -3.54
C VAL A 483 16.95 6.95 -3.55
N PRO A 484 17.57 6.64 -4.72
CA PRO A 484 18.62 5.65 -4.80
C PRO A 484 19.77 5.91 -3.82
N ARG A 485 20.32 4.82 -3.26
CA ARG A 485 21.50 4.88 -2.40
C ARG A 485 22.68 5.50 -3.14
N ASP A 486 23.44 6.34 -2.44
CA ASP A 486 24.70 6.90 -2.95
C ASP A 486 25.62 5.78 -3.43
N ARG A 487 26.11 5.94 -4.67
CA ARG A 487 26.98 4.99 -5.37
C ARG A 487 26.40 3.56 -5.50
N GLY A 488 25.08 3.41 -5.46
CA GLY A 488 24.39 2.16 -5.79
C GLY A 488 24.09 2.06 -7.29
N CYS A 489 23.71 0.85 -7.75
CA CYS A 489 23.38 0.60 -9.16
C CYS A 489 22.24 1.50 -9.66
N GLY A 490 21.20 1.72 -8.85
CA GLY A 490 20.08 2.61 -9.22
C GLY A 490 20.50 4.07 -9.43
N HIS A 491 21.52 4.53 -8.72
CA HIS A 491 22.10 5.87 -8.92
C HIS A 491 22.81 5.96 -10.27
N ALA A 492 23.68 4.97 -10.57
CA ALA A 492 24.39 4.90 -11.85
C ALA A 492 23.43 4.78 -13.06
N ILE A 493 22.38 3.96 -12.93
CA ILE A 493 21.34 3.77 -13.95
C ILE A 493 20.63 5.09 -14.27
N LEU A 494 20.22 5.86 -13.25
CA LEU A 494 19.57 7.15 -13.48
C LEU A 494 20.51 8.18 -14.11
N CYS A 495 21.78 8.23 -13.70
CA CYS A 495 22.78 9.10 -14.35
C CYS A 495 22.98 8.75 -15.83
N ALA A 496 23.03 7.45 -16.15
CA ALA A 496 23.16 6.98 -17.52
C ALA A 496 21.95 7.35 -18.38
N LEU A 497 20.73 7.13 -17.87
CA LEU A 497 19.50 7.52 -18.58
C LEU A 497 19.42 9.02 -18.81
N GLU A 498 19.78 9.83 -17.81
CA GLU A 498 19.77 11.29 -17.89
C GLU A 498 20.75 11.79 -18.97
N ARG A 499 21.99 11.28 -18.92
CA ARG A 499 23.03 11.60 -19.90
C ARG A 499 22.61 11.21 -21.31
N ALA A 500 22.03 10.02 -21.47
CA ALA A 500 21.55 9.57 -22.76
C ALA A 500 20.40 10.47 -23.24
N GLN A 501 19.41 10.75 -22.38
CA GLN A 501 18.25 11.56 -22.75
C GLN A 501 18.62 12.97 -23.17
N ARG A 502 19.62 13.60 -22.52
CA ARG A 502 20.11 14.94 -22.93
C ARG A 502 20.67 14.98 -24.35
N ARG A 503 21.24 13.88 -24.83
CA ARG A 503 21.81 13.76 -26.18
C ARG A 503 20.79 13.42 -27.25
N HIS A 504 19.56 13.11 -26.86
CA HIS A 504 18.48 12.80 -27.77
C HIS A 504 17.45 13.94 -27.88
N PRO A 505 16.80 14.13 -29.04
CA PRO A 505 15.76 15.14 -29.21
C PRO A 505 14.63 14.96 -28.19
N ARG A 506 14.20 16.06 -27.55
CA ARG A 506 13.24 16.04 -26.44
C ARG A 506 11.86 15.47 -26.79
N ASP A 507 11.49 15.43 -28.07
CA ASP A 507 10.13 15.11 -28.53
C ASP A 507 9.94 13.67 -29.01
N ASP A 508 10.98 12.81 -28.92
CA ASP A 508 10.81 11.41 -29.30
C ASP A 508 10.24 10.58 -28.14
N HIS A 509 8.91 10.48 -28.09
CA HIS A 509 8.21 9.65 -27.10
C HIS A 509 8.59 8.15 -27.17
N LYS A 510 9.18 7.71 -28.30
CA LYS A 510 9.66 6.34 -28.55
C LYS A 510 11.11 6.13 -28.12
N TRP A 511 11.80 7.19 -27.68
CA TRP A 511 13.17 7.10 -27.23
C TRP A 511 13.29 6.32 -25.91
N GLY A 512 14.33 5.50 -25.82
CA GLY A 512 14.76 4.79 -24.61
C GLY A 512 15.94 3.89 -24.90
N LEU A 513 16.59 3.39 -23.85
CA LEU A 513 17.71 2.45 -23.94
C LEU A 513 17.24 1.02 -23.69
N THR A 514 17.83 0.05 -24.39
CA THR A 514 17.66 -1.37 -24.01
C THR A 514 18.28 -1.61 -22.62
N LYS A 515 17.92 -2.74 -21.98
CA LYS A 515 18.54 -3.11 -20.69
C LYS A 515 20.07 -3.14 -20.80
N ASP A 516 20.60 -3.73 -21.86
CA ASP A 516 22.05 -3.95 -22.00
C ASP A 516 22.80 -2.66 -22.30
N ASP A 517 22.26 -1.81 -23.19
CA ASP A 517 22.83 -0.48 -23.46
C ASP A 517 22.83 0.39 -22.20
N LEU A 518 21.75 0.32 -21.42
CA LEU A 518 21.61 1.06 -20.17
C LEU A 518 22.64 0.61 -19.14
N MET A 519 22.80 -0.70 -18.93
CA MET A 519 23.80 -1.23 -18.00
C MET A 519 25.22 -0.88 -18.43
N ALA A 520 25.53 -1.01 -19.73
CA ALA A 520 26.84 -0.67 -20.27
C ALA A 520 27.15 0.83 -20.12
N LEU A 521 26.16 1.70 -20.33
CA LEU A 521 26.31 3.13 -20.15
C LEU A 521 26.47 3.50 -18.66
N ALA A 522 25.71 2.86 -17.78
CA ALA A 522 25.82 3.05 -16.33
C ALA A 522 27.17 2.62 -15.78
N GLU A 523 27.73 1.50 -16.24
CA GLU A 523 29.08 1.06 -15.86
C GLU A 523 30.13 2.12 -16.25
N LYS A 524 30.02 2.69 -17.45
CA LYS A 524 30.91 3.75 -17.94
C LYS A 524 30.82 5.06 -17.13
N THR A 525 29.75 5.30 -16.37
CA THR A 525 29.68 6.46 -15.49
C THR A 525 30.58 6.34 -14.26
N ASN A 526 30.99 5.12 -13.88
CA ASN A 526 31.77 4.81 -12.68
C ASN A 526 31.14 5.31 -11.35
N VAL A 527 29.84 5.60 -11.35
CA VAL A 527 29.12 6.09 -10.16
C VAL A 527 28.94 4.97 -9.14
N ALA A 528 28.62 3.75 -9.60
CA ALA A 528 28.42 2.61 -8.71
C ALA A 528 29.76 2.10 -8.13
N THR A 529 29.81 1.75 -6.85
CA THR A 529 31.01 1.12 -6.26
C THR A 529 31.20 -0.33 -6.67
N VAL A 530 30.17 -0.94 -7.24
CA VAL A 530 30.14 -2.34 -7.64
C VAL A 530 29.68 -2.41 -9.09
N SER A 531 30.25 -3.35 -9.84
CA SER A 531 29.86 -3.54 -11.23
C SER A 531 28.37 -3.86 -11.34
N LEU A 532 27.69 -3.27 -12.32
CA LEU A 532 26.28 -3.57 -12.59
C LEU A 532 26.07 -5.02 -13.04
N TYR A 533 27.10 -5.69 -13.52
CA TYR A 533 27.05 -7.10 -13.95
C TYR A 533 27.40 -8.07 -12.83
N ALA A 534 27.94 -7.59 -11.70
CA ALA A 534 28.25 -8.45 -10.57
C ALA A 534 26.95 -8.97 -9.94
N LYS A 535 26.81 -10.30 -9.93
CA LYS A 535 25.71 -10.97 -9.24
C LYS A 535 25.93 -10.89 -7.74
N GLN A 536 25.04 -10.21 -7.02
CA GLN A 536 25.15 -10.02 -5.57
C GLN A 536 23.99 -10.68 -4.81
N GLY A 537 24.29 -11.11 -3.58
CA GLY A 537 23.34 -11.74 -2.67
C GLY A 537 23.03 -13.21 -2.99
N PRO A 538 22.23 -13.87 -2.13
CA PRO A 538 21.97 -15.30 -2.21
C PRO A 538 21.20 -15.75 -3.46
N VAL A 539 20.63 -14.81 -4.21
CA VAL A 539 19.85 -15.06 -5.44
C VAL A 539 20.64 -14.66 -6.70
N GLY A 540 21.83 -14.06 -6.55
CA GLY A 540 22.68 -13.67 -7.66
C GLY A 540 22.08 -12.60 -8.58
N TYR A 541 21.41 -11.59 -8.02
CA TYR A 541 20.84 -10.50 -8.80
C TYR A 541 21.93 -9.56 -9.33
N ASP A 542 21.78 -9.13 -10.58
CA ASP A 542 22.58 -8.05 -11.17
C ASP A 542 22.11 -6.66 -10.68
N GLY A 543 22.87 -5.62 -11.03
CA GLY A 543 22.57 -4.23 -10.64
C GLY A 543 21.23 -3.71 -11.16
N TRP A 544 20.76 -4.23 -12.30
CA TRP A 544 19.43 -3.92 -12.84
C TRP A 544 18.32 -4.61 -12.06
N SER A 545 18.39 -5.92 -11.89
CA SER A 545 17.33 -6.74 -11.28
C SER A 545 17.08 -6.36 -9.83
N SER A 546 18.13 -5.94 -9.11
CA SER A 546 18.03 -5.43 -7.74
C SER A 546 17.35 -4.06 -7.61
N THR A 547 17.28 -3.27 -8.68
CA THR A 547 16.76 -1.89 -8.63
C THR A 547 15.57 -1.62 -9.55
N ARG A 548 15.29 -2.51 -10.52
CA ARG A 548 14.22 -2.39 -11.51
C ARG A 548 12.87 -2.07 -10.88
N ASP A 549 12.45 -2.86 -9.89
CA ASP A 549 11.12 -2.70 -9.34
C ASP A 549 10.96 -1.37 -8.60
N LEU A 550 12.01 -0.89 -7.91
CA LEU A 550 12.01 0.42 -7.26
C LEU A 550 11.98 1.59 -8.26
N LEU A 551 12.65 1.42 -9.42
CA LEU A 551 12.71 2.46 -10.45
C LEU A 551 11.47 2.49 -11.34
N VAL A 552 10.92 1.33 -11.69
CA VAL A 552 9.84 1.17 -12.67
C VAL A 552 8.46 1.05 -12.02
N LYS A 553 8.37 0.39 -10.86
CA LYS A 553 7.11 0.16 -10.13
C LYS A 553 7.01 0.98 -8.85
N GLY A 554 8.06 1.72 -8.47
CA GLY A 554 8.00 2.62 -7.33
C GLY A 554 6.94 3.70 -7.53
N GLU A 555 6.41 4.25 -6.44
CA GLU A 555 5.43 5.32 -6.48
C GLU A 555 6.07 6.66 -6.03
N PRO A 556 6.14 7.69 -6.89
CA PRO A 556 5.94 7.65 -8.34
C PRO A 556 7.11 6.98 -9.08
N PRO A 557 6.89 6.39 -10.26
CA PRO A 557 7.94 5.69 -11.01
C PRO A 557 8.93 6.69 -11.59
N LEU A 558 10.22 6.38 -11.47
CA LEU A 558 11.31 7.22 -11.98
C LEU A 558 11.68 6.85 -13.42
N VAL A 559 11.44 5.60 -13.81
CA VAL A 559 11.75 5.06 -15.13
C VAL A 559 10.50 4.42 -15.71
N ARG A 560 10.14 4.81 -16.94
CA ARG A 560 9.07 4.17 -17.72
C ARG A 560 9.64 3.15 -18.70
N LYS A 561 8.85 2.11 -18.96
CA LYS A 561 9.11 1.17 -20.05
C LYS A 561 8.53 1.73 -21.35
N VAL A 562 9.32 1.73 -22.41
CA VAL A 562 8.92 2.20 -23.75
C VAL A 562 8.77 0.98 -24.67
N ASN A 563 7.58 0.84 -25.25
CA ASN A 563 7.25 -0.23 -26.20
C ASN A 563 7.10 0.38 -27.60
N PRO A 564 7.50 -0.33 -28.68
CA PRO A 564 8.06 -1.69 -28.73
C PRO A 564 9.57 -1.73 -28.37
N GLY A 565 10.05 -2.90 -27.93
CA GLY A 565 11.49 -3.18 -27.81
C GLY A 565 12.08 -3.20 -26.40
N MET A 566 11.27 -3.29 -25.34
CA MET A 566 11.76 -3.42 -23.95
C MET A 566 12.76 -2.32 -23.56
N LYS A 567 12.52 -1.09 -24.03
CA LYS A 567 13.38 0.07 -23.77
C LYS A 567 12.96 0.78 -22.48
N TYR A 568 13.87 1.56 -21.93
CA TYR A 568 13.67 2.30 -20.68
C TYR A 568 14.03 3.78 -20.87
N ALA A 569 13.19 4.66 -20.34
CA ALA A 569 13.36 6.11 -20.38
C ALA A 569 12.95 6.72 -19.04
N LEU A 570 13.44 7.92 -18.72
CA LEU A 570 13.00 8.63 -17.52
C LEU A 570 11.56 9.09 -17.68
N THR A 571 10.80 9.09 -16.59
CA THR A 571 9.47 9.68 -16.59
C THR A 571 9.58 11.20 -16.70
N THR A 572 8.75 11.79 -17.56
CA THR A 572 8.57 13.23 -17.75
C THR A 572 7.12 13.52 -17.41
N LEU A 573 6.82 13.85 -16.16
CA LEU A 573 5.47 14.25 -15.79
C LEU A 573 5.16 15.59 -16.46
N SER A 574 4.23 15.58 -17.42
CA SER A 574 3.80 16.76 -18.18
C SER A 574 2.54 17.43 -17.63
N GLY A 575 2.13 17.12 -16.39
CA GLY A 575 0.92 17.66 -15.77
C GLY A 575 1.19 18.97 -15.03
N THR A 576 0.63 20.07 -15.52
CA THR A 576 0.65 21.43 -14.95
C THR A 576 -0.25 21.59 -13.71
N ASP A 577 -0.49 20.54 -12.93
CA ASP A 577 -1.34 20.64 -11.75
C ASP A 577 -0.55 21.28 -10.61
N ALA A 578 -0.66 22.61 -10.54
CA ALA A 578 -0.02 23.49 -9.58
C ALA A 578 -0.30 23.14 -8.11
N ALA A 579 -1.24 22.24 -7.82
CA ALA A 579 -1.58 21.80 -6.47
C ALA A 579 -0.81 20.56 -5.99
N GLY A 580 0.04 19.93 -6.83
CA GLY A 580 0.73 18.66 -6.52
C GLY A 580 2.25 18.66 -6.71
N ALA A 581 2.90 19.84 -6.64
CA ALA A 581 4.31 20.10 -6.99
C ALA A 581 5.41 19.24 -6.30
N PHE A 582 5.04 18.27 -5.47
CA PHE A 582 5.97 17.42 -4.72
C PHE A 582 6.36 16.11 -5.43
N GLN A 583 5.67 15.72 -6.51
CA GLN A 583 6.05 14.56 -7.33
C GLN A 583 6.84 15.00 -8.56
N ARG A 584 8.09 15.42 -8.34
CA ARG A 584 9.02 15.76 -9.42
C ARG A 584 9.33 14.53 -10.28
N SER A 585 9.53 14.77 -11.57
CA SER A 585 9.64 13.73 -12.59
C SER A 585 10.88 12.86 -12.38
N GLY A 586 10.89 11.66 -12.97
CA GLY A 586 12.07 10.80 -12.99
C GLY A 586 13.29 11.49 -13.58
N ARG A 587 13.07 12.38 -14.57
CA ARG A 587 14.09 13.26 -15.13
C ARG A 587 14.73 14.15 -14.06
N ASP A 588 13.94 14.86 -13.28
CA ASP A 588 14.47 15.82 -12.31
C ASP A 588 15.27 15.11 -11.20
N VAL A 589 14.78 13.95 -10.74
CA VAL A 589 15.51 13.10 -9.79
C VAL A 589 16.84 12.64 -10.37
N ALA A 590 16.86 12.24 -11.65
CA ALA A 590 18.07 11.80 -12.31
C ALA A 590 19.08 12.94 -12.53
N VAL A 591 18.61 14.14 -12.91
CA VAL A 591 19.45 15.35 -13.03
C VAL A 591 20.08 15.70 -11.68
N ALA A 592 19.29 15.71 -10.61
CA ALA A 592 19.78 16.00 -9.27
C ALA A 592 20.85 14.99 -8.82
N LEU A 593 20.61 13.69 -9.02
CA LEU A 593 21.59 12.64 -8.69
C LEU A 593 22.86 12.78 -9.52
N HIS A 594 22.74 13.05 -10.82
CA HIS A 594 23.88 13.17 -11.71
C HIS A 594 24.74 14.41 -11.37
N ALA A 595 24.12 15.55 -11.04
CA ALA A 595 24.80 16.73 -10.56
C ALA A 595 25.53 16.46 -9.22
N LYS A 596 24.88 15.76 -8.29
CA LYS A 596 25.50 15.33 -7.02
C LYS A 596 26.70 14.42 -7.26
N ALA A 597 26.60 13.47 -8.19
CA ALA A 597 27.68 12.55 -8.51
C ALA A 597 28.91 13.29 -9.07
N HIS A 598 28.72 14.26 -9.95
CA HIS A 598 29.81 15.11 -10.45
C HIS A 598 30.43 15.97 -9.35
N ALA A 599 29.61 16.65 -8.56
CA ALA A 599 30.10 17.54 -7.52
C ALA A 599 30.90 16.81 -6.42
N ARG A 600 30.65 15.50 -6.25
CA ARG A 600 31.42 14.63 -5.34
C ARG A 600 32.53 13.82 -6.03
N GLY A 601 32.79 14.05 -7.32
CA GLY A 601 33.81 13.33 -8.08
C GLY A 601 33.53 11.83 -8.23
N TRP A 602 32.27 11.42 -8.20
CA TRP A 602 31.85 10.02 -8.36
C TRP A 602 31.55 9.67 -9.81
N CYS A 603 31.08 10.63 -10.62
CA CYS A 603 30.83 10.40 -12.03
C CYS A 603 32.09 10.69 -12.85
N ALA A 604 32.45 9.75 -13.73
CA ALA A 604 33.60 9.86 -14.63
C ALA A 604 33.22 10.33 -16.05
N CYS A 605 31.97 10.77 -16.27
CA CYS A 605 31.59 11.31 -17.58
C CYS A 605 32.04 12.76 -17.73
N ASP A 606 32.24 13.23 -18.97
CA ASP A 606 32.65 14.62 -19.25
C ASP A 606 31.48 15.58 -19.48
N ASP A 607 30.28 15.18 -19.10
CA ASP A 607 29.02 15.82 -19.50
C ASP A 607 28.11 16.05 -18.29
N PRO A 608 28.49 16.93 -17.34
CA PRO A 608 27.68 17.20 -16.16
C PRO A 608 26.36 17.87 -16.55
N PRO A 609 25.27 17.65 -15.78
CA PRO A 609 24.05 18.43 -15.96
C PRO A 609 24.32 19.94 -15.81
N PRO A 610 23.61 20.80 -16.55
CA PRO A 610 23.83 22.24 -16.46
C PRO A 610 23.50 22.74 -15.05
N ALA A 611 24.42 23.52 -14.47
CA ALA A 611 24.25 24.06 -13.12
C ALA A 611 23.03 24.99 -12.97
N SER A 612 22.51 25.51 -14.08
CA SER A 612 21.28 26.30 -14.15
C SER A 612 20.00 25.46 -14.05
N ASP A 613 20.08 24.13 -14.11
CA ASP A 613 18.90 23.28 -13.97
C ASP A 613 18.36 23.36 -12.54
N PRO A 614 17.08 23.71 -12.35
CA PRO A 614 16.50 23.83 -11.01
C PRO A 614 16.53 22.53 -10.21
N ALA A 615 16.61 21.37 -10.87
CA ALA A 615 16.75 20.08 -10.20
C ALA A 615 18.16 19.87 -9.60
N ALA A 616 19.19 20.50 -10.19
CA ALA A 616 20.57 20.45 -9.72
C ALA A 616 20.86 21.44 -8.57
N ARG A 617 19.90 22.29 -8.18
CA ARG A 617 20.09 23.33 -7.17
C ARG A 617 20.47 22.73 -5.81
N LEU A 618 21.62 23.14 -5.30
CA LEU A 618 22.04 22.82 -3.92
C LEU A 618 21.21 23.64 -2.91
N PRO A 619 21.00 23.12 -1.68
CA PRO A 619 20.39 23.88 -0.61
C PRO A 619 21.21 25.13 -0.31
N THR A 620 20.55 26.25 -0.08
CA THR A 620 21.17 27.53 0.32
C THR A 620 21.00 27.77 1.82
N LEU A 621 21.74 28.73 2.37
CA LEU A 621 21.51 29.19 3.75
C LEU A 621 20.06 29.69 3.93
N ALA A 622 19.52 30.38 2.93
CA ALA A 622 18.13 30.82 2.94
C ALA A 622 17.17 29.61 3.04
N ASP A 623 17.42 28.52 2.31
CA ASP A 623 16.56 27.33 2.38
C ASP A 623 16.55 26.67 3.77
N LEU A 624 17.66 26.77 4.52
CA LEU A 624 17.75 26.25 5.89
C LEU A 624 17.16 27.20 6.94
N LEU A 625 17.14 28.50 6.65
CA LEU A 625 16.70 29.54 7.59
C LEU A 625 15.27 30.01 7.34
N CYS A 626 14.75 29.85 6.12
CA CYS A 626 13.38 30.19 5.79
C CYS A 626 12.47 29.24 6.55
N ASP A 627 11.58 29.82 7.37
CA ASP A 627 10.44 29.09 7.89
C ASP A 627 9.65 28.57 6.69
N HIS A 628 9.42 27.25 6.63
CA HIS A 628 8.27 26.72 5.90
C HIS A 628 7.01 27.22 6.62
N GLN A 629 6.70 28.51 6.47
CA GLN A 629 5.34 28.99 6.61
C GLN A 629 4.57 28.27 5.51
N VAL A 630 3.91 27.18 5.90
CA VAL A 630 2.81 26.65 5.12
C VAL A 630 1.81 27.80 5.05
N ASP A 631 1.57 28.32 3.83
CA ASP A 631 0.57 29.35 3.56
C ASP A 631 -0.82 28.80 3.90
N ASP A 632 -1.17 28.81 5.19
CA ASP A 632 -2.56 28.89 5.63
C ASP A 632 -2.93 30.39 5.62
N GLN A 633 -3.25 30.94 4.45
CA GLN A 633 -3.95 32.22 4.37
C GLN A 633 -5.46 31.98 4.43
N PRO A 634 -6.15 32.33 5.54
CA PRO A 634 -7.58 32.59 5.49
C PRO A 634 -7.80 33.96 4.85
N THR A 635 -8.51 33.99 3.74
CA THR A 635 -9.16 35.19 3.25
C THR A 635 -10.23 35.58 4.27
N THR A 636 -10.01 36.64 5.06
CA THR A 636 -10.97 37.75 5.25
C THR A 636 -10.56 38.76 6.31
N THR A 637 -10.79 40.01 5.91
CA THR A 637 -10.83 41.29 6.63
C THR A 637 -11.52 41.26 8.00
N THR A 638 -10.84 41.69 9.06
CA THR A 638 -11.36 42.71 10.00
C THR A 638 -10.26 43.24 10.93
N ARG A 639 -10.14 44.56 10.97
CA ARG A 639 -9.35 45.34 11.93
C ARG A 639 -9.87 45.11 13.35
N ASN A 640 -8.98 44.98 14.33
CA ASN A 640 -9.09 45.73 15.57
C ASN A 640 -7.75 45.86 16.30
N PHE A 641 -7.49 47.10 16.73
CA PHE A 641 -6.38 47.57 17.54
C PHE A 641 -6.51 47.08 18.99
N PHE A 642 -5.41 46.67 19.64
CA PHE A 642 -5.07 47.09 21.01
C PHE A 642 -3.60 46.73 21.33
N ALA A 643 -2.90 47.68 21.95
CA ALA A 643 -1.49 47.62 22.34
C ALA A 643 -1.24 46.85 23.65
N PRO A 644 -0.02 46.32 23.92
CA PRO A 644 0.33 45.82 25.24
C PRO A 644 1.22 46.79 26.04
N ARG A 645 0.95 46.89 27.34
CA ARG A 645 1.80 47.52 28.37
C ARG A 645 2.47 46.46 29.24
N ASN A 646 3.77 46.66 29.44
CA ASN A 646 4.63 46.47 30.63
C ASN A 646 4.78 45.08 31.30
N ALA A 647 5.99 44.55 31.10
CA ALA A 647 7.00 44.18 32.09
C ALA A 647 6.62 44.03 33.57
N SER A 648 7.02 42.89 34.16
CA SER A 648 7.62 42.87 35.50
C SER A 648 8.52 41.64 35.70
N GLU A 649 9.67 41.93 36.31
CA GLU A 649 10.74 41.03 36.72
C GLU A 649 10.29 40.01 37.78
N LYS A 650 10.93 38.83 37.82
CA LYS A 650 11.26 38.20 39.11
C LYS A 650 12.43 37.21 39.05
N LYS A 651 13.23 37.34 40.11
CA LYS A 651 14.56 36.82 40.45
C LYS A 651 14.75 35.29 40.47
N LYS A 652 16.01 34.92 40.17
CA LYS A 652 16.88 33.84 40.70
C LYS A 652 16.32 32.96 41.82
N ASN A 653 16.52 31.65 41.69
CA ASN A 653 17.12 30.88 42.78
C ASN A 653 17.86 29.61 42.30
N GLU A 654 19.00 29.36 42.95
CA GLU A 654 19.94 28.26 42.76
C GLU A 654 19.45 26.97 43.44
N SER A 655 19.83 25.81 42.90
CA SER A 655 20.51 24.72 43.66
C SER A 655 20.65 23.47 42.79
N ARG A 656 21.84 22.86 42.89
CA ARG A 656 22.34 21.73 42.09
C ARG A 656 22.58 20.57 43.07
N PRO A 657 22.15 19.33 42.80
CA PRO A 657 22.55 18.18 43.61
C PRO A 657 23.80 17.46 43.05
N PRO A 658 24.55 16.74 43.91
CA PRO A 658 25.90 16.27 43.63
C PRO A 658 25.98 14.92 42.89
N ALA A 659 27.17 14.68 42.34
CA ALA A 659 27.55 13.54 41.51
C ALA A 659 27.82 12.26 42.31
N THR A 660 27.44 11.12 41.72
CA THR A 660 27.76 9.75 42.16
C THR A 660 29.10 9.26 41.58
N PRO A 661 29.85 8.38 42.29
CA PRO A 661 31.20 7.97 41.92
C PRO A 661 31.25 6.81 40.89
N PRO A 662 32.37 6.63 40.18
CA PRO A 662 32.50 5.64 39.10
C PRO A 662 32.84 4.24 39.62
N THR A 663 32.14 3.23 39.10
CA THR A 663 32.42 1.81 39.34
C THR A 663 33.51 1.28 38.40
N VAL A 664 34.38 0.46 39.00
CA VAL A 664 35.58 -0.18 38.47
C VAL A 664 35.24 -1.16 37.34
N ARG A 665 35.93 -1.03 36.20
CA ARG A 665 35.79 -1.88 35.00
C ARG A 665 36.82 -3.02 35.06
N ALA A 666 36.38 -4.23 35.41
CA ALA A 666 37.21 -5.43 35.35
C ALA A 666 37.39 -5.91 33.90
N LYS A 667 38.65 -6.12 33.50
CA LYS A 667 39.06 -6.70 32.22
C LYS A 667 38.93 -8.23 32.28
N SER A 668 38.09 -8.84 31.45
CA SER A 668 38.13 -10.29 31.20
C SER A 668 38.85 -10.58 29.88
N ARG A 669 40.01 -11.24 30.01
CA ARG A 669 40.74 -11.92 28.93
C ARG A 669 39.86 -13.05 28.37
N ARG A 670 39.66 -13.11 27.05
CA ARG A 670 39.27 -14.35 26.37
C ARG A 670 40.46 -14.92 25.61
N ARG A 671 40.80 -16.16 25.97
CA ARG A 671 41.76 -17.06 25.34
C ARG A 671 41.22 -17.52 23.96
N ARG A 672 42.08 -17.52 22.94
CA ARG A 672 42.06 -18.49 21.81
C ARG A 672 42.53 -19.85 22.36
N PRO A 673 42.03 -21.01 21.87
CA PRO A 673 42.59 -21.66 20.66
C PRO A 673 41.58 -22.63 19.96
N PRO A 674 41.98 -23.59 19.10
CA PRO A 674 42.91 -23.54 17.95
C PRO A 674 42.22 -23.95 16.62
N GLU A 675 43.01 -23.86 15.56
CA GLU A 675 42.81 -24.42 14.21
C GLU A 675 42.91 -25.97 14.20
N GLU A 676 42.71 -26.55 13.01
CA GLU A 676 42.64 -27.98 12.59
C GLU A 676 41.18 -28.48 12.41
N ASP A 677 40.77 -29.15 11.33
CA ASP A 677 41.54 -29.86 10.31
C ASP A 677 40.74 -30.00 8.99
N ASP A 678 41.50 -30.15 7.90
CA ASP A 678 41.07 -30.47 6.54
C ASP A 678 40.75 -31.97 6.41
N SER A 679 39.53 -32.32 6.04
CA SER A 679 39.24 -33.47 5.16
C SER A 679 37.74 -33.54 4.90
N ASP A 680 37.31 -33.25 3.67
CA ASP A 680 36.17 -33.91 3.01
C ASP A 680 36.15 -33.45 1.54
N ARG A 681 37.11 -34.00 0.81
CA ARG A 681 37.26 -33.88 -0.63
C ARG A 681 37.03 -35.29 -1.20
N GLU A 682 35.77 -35.64 -1.44
CA GLU A 682 35.31 -36.76 -2.30
C GLU A 682 33.81 -36.98 -2.12
N LEU A 683 32.94 -36.21 -2.80
CA LEU A 683 31.51 -36.56 -2.87
C LEU A 683 30.70 -35.86 -3.99
N PHE A 684 31.34 -35.52 -5.11
CA PHE A 684 30.61 -35.15 -6.32
C PHE A 684 31.24 -35.87 -7.50
N GLY A 685 30.62 -37.01 -7.84
CA GLY A 685 30.73 -37.61 -9.15
C GLY A 685 29.97 -36.75 -10.15
N ASP A 686 30.57 -36.63 -11.32
CA ASP A 686 30.04 -36.01 -12.51
C ASP A 686 28.76 -36.71 -12.97
N ASP A 687 27.69 -35.94 -13.20
CA ASP A 687 26.58 -36.32 -14.06
C ASP A 687 26.29 -35.11 -14.97
N ASP A 688 26.99 -35.11 -16.11
CA ASP A 688 26.58 -34.42 -17.32
C ASP A 688 25.35 -35.14 -17.88
N ASP A 689 24.21 -34.46 -17.98
CA ASP A 689 23.21 -34.73 -19.03
C ASP A 689 22.23 -33.56 -19.19
N ASP A 690 22.37 -32.92 -20.34
CA ASP A 690 21.59 -31.81 -20.89
C ASP A 690 20.33 -32.35 -21.59
N PRO A 691 19.15 -31.70 -21.49
CA PRO A 691 18.16 -31.86 -22.56
C PRO A 691 17.60 -30.52 -23.06
N ILE A 692 18.40 -29.82 -23.88
CA ILE A 692 17.89 -28.78 -24.81
C ILE A 692 17.71 -29.42 -26.19
N ALA A 693 16.69 -30.27 -26.34
CA ALA A 693 16.31 -30.78 -27.67
C ALA A 693 14.80 -31.09 -27.86
N ALA A 694 13.97 -31.03 -26.82
CA ALA A 694 12.57 -31.47 -26.92
C ALA A 694 11.52 -30.37 -27.19
N VAL A 695 11.90 -29.08 -27.23
CA VAL A 695 10.92 -27.97 -27.27
C VAL A 695 10.64 -27.44 -28.69
N ASN A 696 11.48 -27.74 -29.68
CA ASN A 696 11.34 -27.17 -31.03
C ASN A 696 10.56 -28.04 -32.04
N ALA A 697 10.12 -29.24 -31.69
CA ALA A 697 9.40 -30.13 -32.61
C ALA A 697 7.86 -29.96 -32.62
N ALA A 698 7.28 -29.12 -31.77
CA ALA A 698 5.82 -29.01 -31.62
C ALA A 698 5.18 -27.79 -32.31
N ARG A 699 5.94 -27.02 -33.11
CA ARG A 699 5.48 -25.71 -33.60
C ARG A 699 5.20 -25.61 -35.11
N GLU A 700 5.25 -26.71 -35.85
CA GLU A 700 5.28 -26.67 -37.32
C GLU A 700 4.15 -27.43 -38.06
N THR A 701 3.05 -27.78 -37.39
CA THR A 701 1.93 -28.51 -38.02
C THR A 701 0.55 -27.91 -37.73
N ARG A 702 0.37 -26.61 -37.97
CA ARG A 702 -0.97 -26.02 -38.26
C ARG A 702 -0.87 -24.87 -39.27
N ARG A 703 -0.68 -25.23 -40.54
CA ARG A 703 -1.04 -24.38 -41.68
C ARG A 703 -1.85 -25.20 -42.67
N HIS A 704 -2.94 -24.60 -43.15
CA HIS A 704 -3.86 -25.01 -44.21
C HIS A 704 -4.99 -25.99 -43.86
N HIS A 705 -6.19 -25.43 -43.63
CA HIS A 705 -7.39 -25.72 -44.42
C HIS A 705 -8.48 -24.70 -44.02
N VAL A 706 -8.72 -23.70 -44.86
CA VAL A 706 -9.97 -22.93 -44.83
C VAL A 706 -10.53 -23.04 -46.24
N GLU A 707 -11.57 -23.86 -46.34
CA GLU A 707 -12.39 -24.09 -47.52
C GLU A 707 -13.26 -22.85 -47.74
N VAL A 708 -13.23 -22.32 -48.95
CA VAL A 708 -14.09 -21.24 -49.41
C VAL A 708 -15.43 -21.87 -49.81
N LEU A 709 -16.50 -21.56 -49.07
CA LEU A 709 -17.86 -21.85 -49.49
C LEU A 709 -18.56 -20.54 -49.83
N ASP A 710 -18.83 -20.43 -51.12
CA ASP A 710 -19.63 -19.42 -51.79
C ASP A 710 -21.12 -19.77 -51.62
N LEU A 711 -21.91 -18.82 -51.11
CA LEU A 711 -23.37 -18.92 -51.06
C LEU A 711 -23.97 -17.56 -51.43
N THR A 712 -24.36 -17.48 -52.70
CA THR A 712 -25.21 -16.45 -53.29
C THR A 712 -26.70 -16.67 -52.97
N ASP A 713 -27.41 -15.54 -52.84
CA ASP A 713 -28.83 -15.28 -53.12
C ASP A 713 -29.95 -16.02 -52.36
N SER A 714 -30.66 -15.28 -51.49
CA SER A 714 -32.10 -14.98 -51.67
C SER A 714 -32.68 -14.05 -50.56
N PRO A 715 -33.74 -13.27 -50.85
CA PRO A 715 -34.08 -12.05 -50.12
C PRO A 715 -35.06 -12.25 -48.95
N ALA A 716 -34.93 -11.40 -47.93
CA ALA A 716 -35.84 -11.32 -46.80
C ALA A 716 -37.08 -10.45 -47.12
N PRO A 717 -38.27 -10.77 -46.57
CA PRO A 717 -39.49 -10.01 -46.80
C PRO A 717 -39.57 -8.77 -45.90
N THR A 718 -39.99 -7.67 -46.50
CA THR A 718 -40.40 -6.40 -45.90
C THR A 718 -41.62 -6.59 -44.99
N ARG A 719 -41.52 -6.21 -43.71
CA ARG A 719 -42.67 -5.95 -42.83
C ARG A 719 -42.83 -4.45 -42.62
N GLN A 720 -43.99 -3.94 -43.02
CA GLN A 720 -44.47 -2.59 -42.71
C GLN A 720 -44.82 -2.46 -41.21
N PRO A 721 -44.68 -1.27 -40.61
CA PRO A 721 -45.21 -0.98 -39.28
C PRO A 721 -46.74 -0.74 -39.34
N PRO A 722 -47.50 -1.12 -38.29
CA PRO A 722 -48.91 -0.78 -38.18
C PRO A 722 -49.10 0.72 -37.81
N PRO A 723 -50.27 1.29 -38.12
CA PRO A 723 -50.53 2.72 -37.99
C PRO A 723 -50.80 3.14 -36.55
N LEU A 724 -50.54 4.42 -36.30
CA LEU A 724 -50.92 5.18 -35.11
C LEU A 724 -52.40 5.54 -35.24
N ASP A 725 -53.18 5.22 -34.22
CA ASP A 725 -54.49 5.83 -33.98
C ASP A 725 -54.36 6.75 -32.76
N ASP A 726 -54.64 8.03 -33.00
CA ASP A 726 -54.95 9.05 -32.01
C ASP A 726 -56.40 8.83 -31.54
N ASP A 727 -56.66 8.93 -30.24
CA ASP A 727 -57.69 9.79 -29.63
C ASP A 727 -57.95 9.44 -28.16
N ASP A 728 -57.99 10.52 -27.36
CA ASP A 728 -58.77 10.81 -26.17
C ASP A 728 -58.57 10.08 -24.82
N ASP A 729 -58.25 10.93 -23.84
CA ASP A 729 -58.81 11.03 -22.48
C ASP A 729 -59.11 9.75 -21.71
N ASP A 730 -58.34 9.51 -20.64
CA ASP A 730 -58.96 9.37 -19.31
C ASP A 730 -57.92 9.46 -18.18
N VAL A 731 -58.22 10.37 -17.25
CA VAL A 731 -57.67 10.46 -15.90
C VAL A 731 -58.08 9.21 -15.13
N ILE A 732 -57.13 8.42 -14.61
CA ILE A 732 -57.43 7.41 -13.58
C ILE A 732 -56.48 7.50 -12.39
N ASP A 733 -57.16 7.61 -11.26
CA ASP A 733 -56.81 7.80 -9.86
C ASP A 733 -56.05 6.60 -9.24
N LEU A 734 -55.09 6.93 -8.37
CA LEU A 734 -54.25 6.01 -7.60
C LEU A 734 -54.88 5.71 -6.24
N THR A 735 -55.92 4.89 -6.19
CA THR A 735 -56.26 4.13 -4.96
C THR A 735 -56.94 2.81 -5.30
N THR A 736 -56.18 1.72 -5.40
CA THR A 736 -56.47 0.35 -4.86
C THR A 736 -55.67 -0.75 -5.59
N SER A 737 -54.92 -1.53 -4.81
CA SER A 737 -54.22 -2.77 -5.22
C SER A 737 -55.20 -3.96 -5.32
N PRO A 738 -54.81 -5.09 -5.94
CA PRO A 738 -53.83 -6.03 -5.33
C PRO A 738 -52.47 -6.11 -6.04
#